data_AF-A0A9D7D363-F1
#
_entry.id   AF-A0A9D7D363-F1
#
_cell.length_a   1.000
_cell.length_b   1.000
_cell.length_c   1.000
_cell.angle_alpha   90.00
_cell.angle_beta   90.00
_cell.angle_gamma   90.00
#
_symmetry.space_group_name_H-M   'P 1'
#
loop_
_entity.id
_entity.type
_entity.pdbx_description
1 polymer ?
#
loop_
_entity_poly.entity_id
_entity_poly.type
_entity_poly.pdbx_seq_one_letter_code
_entity_poly.pdbx_strand_id
1 'polypeptide(L)'
;MPTRTVSLFSDIVEVRGGRAMIPIDIPDFNGTLRLMAVAWSESALGQDAEQIVVRDPVVAELILPRFLAPGDAAQGALNVDNVEGPNGAYTVTITGSSTAQIAAQPRRFNLTRGNRQSALIPITGGGLGVGDIRLRLEGPQGFTPVERTYNIQSRAPFLPITITRTEPQASNASWRAPSDALAGFQPSAQALISFSNLAGIDPAPLLDSLYRYPYGCTEQLTSVAMPLLYYNSLTAETTNRTIDPRLRRRVQEAATQLLDRQGPDGAFGLWSAGDGNASPWLGAYATDFLRRAQAEGYAVPRQPMQQAYAALRRVARLNDFGSVRYEFEVYRWPGSNDTTELMRSRAAAYALYVLAMAGEADIGQIRYFHDNRLSGEPSPLARAQIGAALAHMGDRARSRNAFRMAEQALGYRNTGDWYQTPLRDLAGVIALAANAGETEMVDRLRRRLERDAPDAGELMTQEQVQLLLAAHTLQDRAGPVNVTLNGQALAEHRVMANAQRLAAGLVFRNAARGPVWRTTALTGAPLQAPPSMQAGYTINKTIYRLDGTLADLSSIRQGDRVVVVLSGQPEGARNFPTVIVDLLPAGLEIETLLNPSDGFQGQSYDGTTRNGPFSWIGSITYTQVQESRDDRFVASANLRGQYRYAYIARAVTPGRYTLPAAQVEDMYRPGVMARTDTGTIVIAPRG
;
A
#
# COMPACT_ATOMS: atom_id res chain seq x y z
N MET A 1 -12.44 12.81 16.28
CA MET A 1 -13.40 11.90 16.95
C MET A 1 -13.58 10.65 16.13
N PRO A 2 -13.57 9.43 16.71
CA PRO A 2 -14.17 8.28 16.05
C PRO A 2 -15.64 8.60 15.75
N THR A 3 -15.97 8.74 14.47
CA THR A 3 -17.34 9.05 14.03
C THR A 3 -18.13 7.75 13.91
N ARG A 4 -19.29 7.68 14.57
CA ARG A 4 -20.23 6.57 14.39
C ARG A 4 -21.32 7.02 13.43
N THR A 5 -21.38 6.41 12.24
CA THR A 5 -22.48 6.64 11.31
C THR A 5 -23.67 5.81 11.77
N VAL A 6 -24.81 6.45 12.04
CA VAL A 6 -26.06 5.77 12.36
C VAL A 6 -26.91 5.71 11.10
N SER A 7 -27.01 4.51 10.53
CA SER A 7 -27.91 4.18 9.44
C SER A 7 -28.66 2.92 9.83
N LEU A 8 -29.98 3.03 9.93
CA LEU A 8 -30.86 1.95 10.37
C LEU A 8 -31.88 1.70 9.26
N PHE A 9 -32.13 0.44 8.97
CA PHE A 9 -33.05 0.01 7.93
C PHE A 9 -33.90 -1.12 8.47
N SER A 10 -35.20 -1.06 8.23
CA SER A 10 -36.10 -2.18 8.40
C SER A 10 -36.32 -2.87 7.06
N ASP A 11 -36.40 -4.19 7.05
CA ASP A 11 -36.91 -4.92 5.90
C ASP A 11 -38.36 -4.52 5.56
N ILE A 12 -38.89 -5.08 4.46
CA ILE A 12 -40.24 -4.82 3.98
C ILE A 12 -41.27 -5.27 5.03
N VAL A 13 -42.13 -4.35 5.47
CA VAL A 13 -43.19 -4.63 6.44
C VAL A 13 -44.56 -4.54 5.76
N GLU A 14 -45.41 -5.54 5.99
CA GLU A 14 -46.79 -5.54 5.50
C GLU A 14 -47.63 -4.49 6.24
N VAL A 15 -48.28 -3.59 5.49
CA VAL A 15 -49.18 -2.58 6.05
C VAL A 15 -50.58 -3.20 6.21
N ARG A 16 -51.09 -3.27 7.45
CA ARG A 16 -52.43 -3.82 7.75
C ARG A 16 -53.34 -2.71 8.25
N GLY A 17 -54.49 -2.54 7.61
CA GLY A 17 -55.44 -1.48 7.97
C GLY A 17 -54.86 -0.06 7.85
N GLY A 18 -53.95 0.15 6.89
CA GLY A 18 -53.29 1.44 6.64
C GLY A 18 -52.22 1.82 7.67
N ARG A 19 -51.80 0.90 8.54
CA ARG A 19 -50.76 1.13 9.56
C ARG A 19 -49.73 0.01 9.58
N ALA A 20 -48.50 0.36 9.92
CA ALA A 20 -47.42 -0.57 10.24
C ALA A 20 -46.66 -0.04 11.46
N MET A 21 -46.18 -0.94 12.32
CA MET A 21 -45.38 -0.61 13.49
C MET A 21 -43.99 -1.20 13.27
N ILE A 22 -42.96 -0.35 13.26
CA ILE A 22 -41.57 -0.75 13.02
C ILE A 22 -40.75 -0.36 14.24
N PRO A 23 -40.36 -1.32 15.11
CA PRO A 23 -39.43 -1.04 16.18
C PRO A 23 -38.04 -0.77 15.59
N ILE A 24 -37.43 0.34 15.97
CA ILE A 24 -36.06 0.71 15.57
C ILE A 24 -35.26 0.95 16.84
N ASP A 25 -34.27 0.10 17.09
CA ASP A 25 -33.34 0.26 18.21
C ASP A 25 -32.28 1.29 17.84
N ILE A 26 -32.43 2.51 18.37
CA ILE A 26 -31.50 3.60 18.12
C ILE A 26 -30.27 3.39 19.03
N PRO A 27 -29.05 3.23 18.48
CA PRO A 27 -27.84 3.13 19.30
C PRO A 27 -27.54 4.48 19.97
N ASP A 28 -26.59 4.52 20.91
CA ASP A 28 -26.11 5.76 21.53
C ASP A 28 -25.80 6.84 20.47
N PHE A 29 -26.66 7.84 20.40
CA PHE A 29 -26.69 8.88 19.38
C PHE A 29 -27.30 10.15 19.96
N ASN A 30 -26.61 11.28 19.79
CA ASN A 30 -27.16 12.61 20.06
C ASN A 30 -27.12 13.40 18.76
N GLY A 31 -28.28 13.79 18.25
CA GLY A 31 -28.41 14.53 17.01
C GLY A 31 -29.79 14.39 16.38
N THR A 32 -29.85 14.65 15.07
CA THR A 32 -31.08 14.54 14.29
C THR A 32 -30.99 13.34 13.36
N LEU A 33 -31.96 12.43 13.45
CA LEU A 33 -32.18 11.36 12.48
C LEU A 33 -33.19 11.80 11.44
N ARG A 34 -33.00 11.37 10.19
CA ARG A 34 -34.01 11.51 9.13
C ARG A 34 -34.72 10.17 8.97
N LEU A 35 -35.96 10.08 9.46
CA LEU A 35 -36.81 8.92 9.22
C LEU A 35 -37.36 9.04 7.79
N MET A 36 -37.17 8.00 6.98
CA MET A 36 -37.69 7.94 5.62
C MET A 36 -38.55 6.69 5.49
N ALA A 37 -39.71 6.82 4.87
CA ALA A 37 -40.62 5.71 4.61
C ALA A 37 -40.99 5.69 3.12
N VAL A 38 -40.98 4.50 2.53
CA VAL A 38 -41.46 4.25 1.16
C VAL A 38 -42.47 3.11 1.23
N ALA A 39 -43.65 3.31 0.63
CA ALA A 39 -44.72 2.33 0.59
C ALA A 39 -45.19 2.12 -0.84
N TRP A 40 -45.51 0.88 -1.21
CA TRP A 40 -46.04 0.56 -2.53
C TRP A 40 -47.11 -0.52 -2.46
N SER A 41 -47.93 -0.58 -3.51
CA SER A 41 -48.91 -1.62 -3.80
C SER A 41 -48.84 -1.97 -5.28
N GLU A 42 -49.72 -2.84 -5.78
CA GLU A 42 -49.79 -3.15 -7.22
C GLU A 42 -50.05 -1.91 -8.09
N SER A 43 -50.75 -0.91 -7.56
CA SER A 43 -51.23 0.25 -8.34
C SER A 43 -50.70 1.60 -7.88
N ALA A 44 -49.89 1.68 -6.82
CA ALA A 44 -49.46 2.96 -6.25
C ALA A 44 -48.09 2.87 -5.55
N LEU A 45 -47.39 4.00 -5.51
CA LEU A 45 -46.14 4.24 -4.79
C LEU A 45 -46.26 5.56 -4.01
N GLY A 46 -45.74 5.59 -2.78
CA GLY A 46 -45.66 6.78 -1.94
C GLY A 46 -44.35 6.81 -1.14
N GLN A 47 -43.90 8.02 -0.81
CA GLN A 47 -42.74 8.23 0.06
C GLN A 47 -42.97 9.44 0.96
N ASP A 48 -42.35 9.43 2.14
CA ASP A 48 -42.31 10.58 3.05
C ASP A 48 -41.03 10.56 3.90
N ALA A 49 -40.67 11.71 4.49
CA ALA A 49 -39.55 11.82 5.39
C ALA A 49 -39.73 12.88 6.47
N GLU A 50 -39.31 12.57 7.70
CA GLU A 50 -39.40 13.45 8.87
C GLU A 50 -38.06 13.52 9.63
N GLN A 51 -37.80 14.63 10.32
CA GLN A 51 -36.64 14.80 11.20
C GLN A 51 -37.01 14.48 12.65
N ILE A 52 -36.24 13.61 13.29
CA ILE A 52 -36.42 13.19 14.67
C ILE A 52 -35.18 13.59 15.48
N VAL A 53 -35.37 14.35 16.56
CA VAL A 53 -34.28 14.72 17.47
C VAL A 53 -34.15 13.64 18.54
N VAL A 54 -32.95 13.08 18.66
CA VAL A 54 -32.58 12.09 19.67
C VAL A 54 -31.49 12.69 20.53
N ARG A 55 -31.70 12.79 21.84
CA ARG A 55 -30.69 13.28 22.78
C ARG A 55 -30.91 12.80 24.21
N ASP A 56 -29.83 12.67 24.96
CA ASP A 56 -29.86 12.39 26.39
C ASP A 56 -30.29 13.64 27.19
N PRO A 57 -30.99 13.50 28.34
CA PRO A 57 -31.31 14.63 29.22
C PRO A 57 -30.07 15.34 29.79
N VAL A 58 -28.97 14.59 29.94
CA VAL A 58 -27.65 15.09 30.32
C VAL A 58 -26.63 14.47 29.38
N VAL A 59 -25.95 15.31 28.61
CA VAL A 59 -24.97 14.87 27.61
C VAL A 59 -23.58 14.95 28.22
N ALA A 60 -22.87 13.82 28.28
CA ALA A 60 -21.45 13.77 28.59
C ALA A 60 -20.66 13.31 27.35
N GLU A 61 -19.83 14.21 26.82
CA GLU A 61 -19.07 13.96 25.60
C GLU A 61 -17.58 14.12 25.88
N LEU A 62 -16.80 13.09 25.50
CA LEU A 62 -15.34 13.11 25.57
C LEU A 62 -14.75 13.38 24.18
N ILE A 63 -14.13 14.54 24.03
CA ILE A 63 -13.42 14.98 22.84
C ILE A 63 -12.00 14.40 22.89
N LEU A 64 -11.69 13.51 21.95
CA LEU A 64 -10.43 12.76 21.84
C LEU A 64 -9.67 13.08 20.53
N PRO A 65 -8.34 12.93 20.51
CA PRO A 65 -7.59 12.90 19.25
C PRO A 65 -8.01 11.68 18.41
N ARG A 66 -7.79 11.72 17.08
CA ARG A 66 -8.16 10.60 16.19
C ARG A 66 -7.35 9.33 16.47
N PHE A 67 -6.10 9.49 16.90
CA PHE A 67 -5.19 8.41 17.26
C PHE A 67 -4.19 8.92 18.31
N LEU A 68 -3.32 8.03 18.79
CA LEU A 68 -2.16 8.33 19.63
C LEU A 68 -0.94 7.59 19.09
N ALA A 69 0.26 7.97 19.55
CA ALA A 69 1.44 7.13 19.50
C ALA A 69 1.94 6.81 20.92
N PRO A 70 2.65 5.68 21.13
CA PRO A 70 3.32 5.41 22.40
C PRO A 70 4.17 6.60 22.86
N GLY A 71 3.93 7.07 24.09
CA GLY A 71 4.64 8.21 24.68
C GLY A 71 4.01 9.58 24.43
N ASP A 72 2.98 9.68 23.59
CA ASP A 72 2.22 10.93 23.45
C ASP A 72 1.47 11.26 24.76
N ALA A 73 1.37 12.54 25.08
CA ALA A 73 0.63 13.04 26.24
C ALA A 73 -0.47 14.01 25.77
N ALA A 74 -1.70 13.53 25.69
CA ALA A 74 -2.86 14.29 25.23
C ALA A 74 -3.74 14.77 26.40
N GLN A 75 -4.54 15.81 26.14
CA GLN A 75 -5.57 16.30 27.04
C GLN A 75 -6.92 16.25 26.32
N GLY A 76 -7.68 15.18 26.53
CA GLY A 76 -9.05 15.09 26.03
C GLY A 76 -9.96 16.09 26.75
N ALA A 77 -10.97 16.63 26.07
CA ALA A 77 -11.92 17.56 26.69
C ALA A 77 -13.22 16.85 27.01
N LEU A 78 -13.54 16.70 28.29
CA LEU A 78 -14.84 16.24 28.76
C LEU A 78 -15.78 17.46 28.84
N ASN A 79 -16.91 17.39 28.14
CA ASN A 79 -18.01 18.34 28.27
C ASN A 79 -19.20 17.62 28.91
N VAL A 80 -19.76 18.21 29.96
CA VAL A 80 -20.98 17.71 30.61
C VAL A 80 -22.03 18.82 30.57
N ASP A 81 -23.12 18.57 29.85
CA ASP A 81 -24.20 19.51 29.61
C ASP A 81 -25.51 18.95 30.19
N ASN A 82 -26.04 19.62 31.21
CA ASN A 82 -27.34 19.28 31.76
C ASN A 82 -28.44 20.02 30.99
N VAL A 83 -28.92 19.41 29.90
CA VAL A 83 -29.93 20.02 29.03
C VAL A 83 -31.28 20.09 29.77
N GLU A 84 -31.75 18.96 30.29
CA GLU A 84 -33.08 18.82 30.91
C GLU A 84 -33.11 17.93 32.17
N GLY A 85 -31.98 17.32 32.54
CA GLY A 85 -31.86 16.47 33.72
C GLY A 85 -32.06 17.20 35.07
N PRO A 86 -32.12 16.46 36.18
CA PRO A 86 -32.28 17.03 37.52
C PRO A 86 -31.12 17.97 37.89
N ASN A 87 -31.40 18.99 38.70
CA ASN A 87 -30.35 19.81 39.28
C ASN A 87 -29.59 19.00 40.35
N GLY A 88 -28.26 19.04 40.34
CA GLY A 88 -27.48 18.36 41.37
C GLY A 88 -26.06 18.02 40.99
N ALA A 89 -25.50 17.09 41.75
CA ALA A 89 -24.15 16.59 41.54
C ALA A 89 -24.15 15.42 40.55
N TYR A 90 -23.35 15.57 39.50
CA TYR A 90 -23.03 14.53 38.53
C TYR A 90 -21.59 14.09 38.73
N THR A 91 -21.36 12.78 38.69
CA THR A 91 -20.02 12.20 38.80
C THR A 91 -19.67 11.53 37.50
N VAL A 92 -18.55 11.93 36.89
CA VAL A 92 -18.01 11.28 35.69
C VAL A 92 -16.75 10.52 36.07
N THR A 93 -16.71 9.23 35.74
CA THR A 93 -15.52 8.40 35.85
C THR A 93 -15.07 8.00 34.44
N ILE A 94 -13.79 8.24 34.13
CA ILE A 94 -13.20 7.86 32.84
C ILE A 94 -12.09 6.86 33.10
N THR A 95 -12.12 5.74 32.40
CA THR A 95 -11.11 4.68 32.49
C THR A 95 -10.50 4.42 31.12
N GLY A 96 -9.17 4.31 31.10
CA GLY A 96 -8.41 3.97 29.89
C GLY A 96 -8.04 2.48 29.81
N SER A 97 -7.39 2.14 28.72
CA SER A 97 -6.81 0.81 28.44
C SER A 97 -5.28 0.88 28.44
N SER A 98 -4.60 -0.23 28.14
CA SER A 98 -3.14 -0.22 27.95
C SER A 98 -2.69 0.61 26.73
N THR A 99 -3.58 0.82 25.76
CA THR A 99 -3.36 1.63 24.54
C THR A 99 -3.56 3.13 24.79
N ALA A 100 -4.51 3.50 25.65
CA ALA A 100 -4.76 4.88 26.05
C ALA A 100 -4.92 4.93 27.57
N GLN A 101 -3.85 5.28 28.26
CA GLN A 101 -3.76 5.21 29.71
C GLN A 101 -4.37 6.47 30.33
N ILE A 102 -5.34 6.27 31.22
CA ILE A 102 -6.05 7.35 31.93
C ILE A 102 -6.10 6.96 33.40
N ALA A 103 -5.73 7.88 34.30
CA ALA A 103 -5.92 7.69 35.73
C ALA A 103 -7.43 7.74 36.05
N ALA A 104 -7.97 6.61 36.52
CA ALA A 104 -9.38 6.48 36.86
C ALA A 104 -9.72 7.28 38.12
N GLN A 105 -10.05 8.57 37.95
CA GLN A 105 -10.42 9.47 39.03
C GLN A 105 -11.83 10.02 38.79
N PRO A 106 -12.78 9.77 39.72
CA PRO A 106 -14.11 10.36 39.65
C PRO A 106 -14.04 11.89 39.71
N ARG A 107 -14.79 12.55 38.82
CA ARG A 107 -14.89 14.02 38.77
C ARG A 107 -16.32 14.45 39.01
N ARG A 108 -16.51 15.35 39.96
CA ARG A 108 -17.83 15.84 40.36
C ARG A 108 -18.12 17.19 39.71
N PHE A 109 -19.27 17.29 39.07
CA PHE A 109 -19.80 18.50 38.43
C PHE A 109 -21.12 18.85 39.10
N ASN A 110 -21.28 20.09 39.55
CA ASN A 110 -22.56 20.56 40.06
C ASN A 110 -23.27 21.33 38.95
N LEU A 111 -24.31 20.72 38.39
CA LEU A 111 -25.00 21.24 37.20
C LEU A 111 -26.45 21.55 37.52
N THR A 112 -26.88 22.74 37.11
CA THR A 112 -28.28 23.11 36.99
C THR A 112 -28.74 22.87 35.56
N ARG A 113 -30.06 22.74 35.34
CA ARG A 113 -30.65 22.67 34.01
C ARG A 113 -30.20 23.86 33.14
N GLY A 114 -29.84 23.58 31.89
CA GLY A 114 -29.29 24.52 30.92
C GLY A 114 -27.82 24.89 31.15
N ASN A 115 -27.13 24.32 32.15
CA ASN A 115 -25.74 24.63 32.45
C ASN A 115 -24.78 23.54 31.98
N ARG A 116 -23.59 23.97 31.56
CA ARG A 116 -22.52 23.12 31.05
C ARG A 116 -21.23 23.37 31.83
N GLN A 117 -20.49 22.30 32.12
CA GLN A 117 -19.13 22.37 32.64
C GLN A 117 -18.20 21.48 31.81
N SER A 118 -16.92 21.85 31.78
CA SER A 118 -15.89 21.13 31.03
C SER A 118 -14.68 20.83 31.89
N ALA A 119 -13.96 19.76 31.58
CA ALA A 119 -12.71 19.41 32.23
C ALA A 119 -11.74 18.70 31.29
N LEU A 120 -10.43 18.93 31.49
CA LEU A 120 -9.38 18.28 30.69
C LEU A 120 -8.98 16.94 31.31
N ILE A 121 -8.93 15.90 30.49
CA ILE A 121 -8.63 14.52 30.86
C ILE A 121 -7.24 14.19 30.33
N PRO A 122 -6.21 14.04 31.18
CA PRO A 122 -4.90 13.58 30.75
C PRO A 122 -4.98 12.15 30.21
N ILE A 123 -4.40 11.92 29.03
CA ILE A 123 -4.34 10.64 28.36
C ILE A 123 -2.89 10.41 27.91
N THR A 124 -2.30 9.28 28.30
CA THR A 124 -0.98 8.87 27.82
C THR A 124 -1.13 7.79 26.76
N GLY A 125 -0.51 7.98 25.60
CA GLY A 125 -0.43 6.98 24.54
C GLY A 125 0.41 5.78 24.99
N GLY A 126 -0.19 4.60 24.99
CA GLY A 126 0.42 3.35 25.42
C GLY A 126 0.65 2.40 24.26
N GLY A 127 0.56 1.09 24.53
CA GLY A 127 0.88 0.02 23.59
C GLY A 127 0.07 0.08 22.28
N LEU A 128 0.68 -0.36 21.19
CA LEU A 128 0.08 -0.34 19.85
C LEU A 128 -1.21 -1.15 19.77
N GLY A 129 -2.12 -0.72 18.90
CA GLY A 129 -3.39 -1.38 18.64
C GLY A 129 -4.58 -0.47 18.89
N VAL A 130 -5.78 -1.06 18.91
CA VAL A 130 -7.02 -0.38 19.26
C VAL A 130 -7.36 -0.71 20.71
N GLY A 131 -7.61 0.32 21.51
CA GLY A 131 -8.06 0.17 22.88
C GLY A 131 -9.30 1.00 23.15
N ASP A 132 -9.88 0.79 24.34
CA ASP A 132 -11.09 1.46 24.77
C ASP A 132 -10.76 2.58 25.76
N ILE A 133 -11.53 3.66 25.68
CA ILE A 133 -11.74 4.64 26.74
C ILE A 133 -13.21 4.56 27.12
N ARG A 134 -13.50 4.29 28.39
CA ARG A 134 -14.88 4.21 28.91
C ARG A 134 -15.19 5.41 29.76
N LEU A 135 -16.35 5.98 29.56
CA LEU A 135 -16.92 7.07 30.33
C LEU A 135 -18.18 6.55 31.02
N ARG A 136 -18.29 6.77 32.33
CA ARG A 136 -19.49 6.51 33.13
C ARG A 136 -19.94 7.80 33.79
N LEU A 137 -21.16 8.22 33.50
CA LEU A 137 -21.82 9.38 34.09
C LEU A 137 -22.89 8.88 35.06
N GLU A 138 -22.78 9.30 36.31
CA GLU A 138 -23.77 9.08 37.37
C GLU A 138 -24.33 10.44 37.82
N GLY A 139 -25.58 10.46 38.25
CA GLY A 139 -26.29 11.69 38.59
C GLY A 139 -27.04 11.58 39.92
N PRO A 140 -27.79 12.63 40.30
CA PRO A 140 -28.62 12.64 41.50
C PRO A 140 -29.76 11.62 41.42
N GLN A 141 -30.47 11.39 42.53
CA GLN A 141 -31.54 10.41 42.62
C GLN A 141 -32.58 10.55 41.48
N GLY A 142 -32.86 9.45 40.78
CA GLY A 142 -33.75 9.42 39.62
C GLY A 142 -33.06 9.60 38.26
N PHE A 143 -31.74 9.88 38.23
CA PHE A 143 -30.95 9.86 37.00
C PHE A 143 -30.51 8.43 36.66
N THR A 144 -30.71 8.03 35.39
CA THR A 144 -30.21 6.75 34.88
C THR A 144 -28.75 6.90 34.45
N PRO A 145 -27.80 6.12 35.01
CA PRO A 145 -26.40 6.20 34.61
C PRO A 145 -26.19 5.99 33.11
N VAL A 146 -25.28 6.76 32.53
CA VAL A 146 -24.92 6.68 31.11
C VAL A 146 -23.50 6.14 31.00
N GLU A 147 -23.30 5.10 30.21
CA GLU A 147 -21.99 4.55 29.89
C GLU A 147 -21.69 4.69 28.40
N ARG A 148 -20.48 5.16 28.08
CA ARG A 148 -20.00 5.35 26.71
C ARG A 148 -18.64 4.70 26.55
N THR A 149 -18.40 4.09 25.40
CA THR A 149 -17.09 3.52 25.04
C THR A 149 -16.61 4.14 23.76
N TYR A 150 -15.38 4.64 23.76
CA TYR A 150 -14.69 5.21 22.62
C TYR A 150 -13.52 4.31 22.26
N ASN A 151 -13.45 3.87 21.00
CA ASN A 151 -12.25 3.20 20.51
C ASN A 151 -11.21 4.24 20.10
N ILE A 152 -9.96 4.01 20.47
CA ILE A 152 -8.83 4.84 20.09
C ILE A 152 -7.66 3.96 19.67
N GLN A 153 -7.02 4.33 18.57
CA GLN A 153 -5.85 3.61 18.07
C GLN A 153 -4.57 4.25 18.60
N SER A 154 -3.66 3.44 19.14
CA SER A 154 -2.24 3.78 19.27
C SER A 154 -1.46 3.15 18.12
N ARG A 155 -0.72 3.95 17.35
CA ARG A 155 0.11 3.47 16.24
C ARG A 155 1.58 3.86 16.43
N ALA A 156 2.48 3.07 15.84
CA ALA A 156 3.91 3.30 16.02
C ALA A 156 4.33 4.63 15.41
N PRO A 157 5.09 5.50 16.09
CA PRO A 157 5.41 6.82 15.59
C PRO A 157 6.23 6.77 14.29
N PHE A 158 6.92 5.66 14.01
CA PHE A 158 7.82 5.47 12.88
C PHE A 158 7.31 4.40 11.91
N LEU A 159 7.61 4.55 10.62
CA LEU A 159 7.29 3.53 9.61
C LEU A 159 8.09 2.24 9.87
N PRO A 160 7.53 1.05 9.55
CA PRO A 160 8.24 -0.21 9.64
C PRO A 160 9.49 -0.24 8.76
N ILE A 161 10.55 -0.88 9.24
CA ILE A 161 11.75 -1.19 8.45
C ILE A 161 11.91 -2.70 8.36
N THR A 162 12.62 -3.15 7.32
CA THR A 162 13.00 -4.55 7.15
C THR A 162 14.52 -4.67 7.04
N ILE A 163 15.10 -5.55 7.84
CA ILE A 163 16.53 -5.90 7.79
C ILE A 163 16.63 -7.32 7.29
N THR A 164 17.22 -7.51 6.10
CA THR A 164 17.39 -8.83 5.47
C THR A 164 18.87 -9.20 5.47
N ARG A 165 19.17 -10.47 5.73
CA ARG A 165 20.51 -11.03 5.63
C ARG A 165 20.44 -12.45 5.08
N THR A 166 21.21 -12.74 4.04
CA THR A 166 21.32 -14.09 3.47
C THR A 166 22.72 -14.64 3.69
N GLU A 167 22.81 -15.89 4.17
CA GLU A 167 24.09 -16.54 4.48
C GLU A 167 24.07 -18.02 4.09
N PRO A 168 25.19 -18.58 3.60
CA PRO A 168 25.27 -20.00 3.34
C PRO A 168 25.36 -20.78 4.66
N GLN A 169 24.67 -21.91 4.72
CA GLN A 169 24.74 -22.88 5.80
C GLN A 169 25.22 -24.22 5.24
N ALA A 170 26.46 -24.59 5.60
CA ALA A 170 27.09 -25.83 5.13
C ALA A 170 26.28 -27.08 5.52
N SER A 171 26.49 -28.18 4.79
CA SER A 171 25.88 -29.48 5.12
C SER A 171 26.23 -29.89 6.56
N ASN A 172 25.24 -30.41 7.28
CA ASN A 172 25.32 -30.78 8.71
C ASN A 172 25.57 -29.63 9.70
N ALA A 173 25.78 -28.40 9.23
CA ALA A 173 25.92 -27.24 10.11
C ALA A 173 24.59 -26.93 10.79
N SER A 174 24.68 -26.50 12.05
CA SER A 174 23.55 -26.01 12.83
C SER A 174 23.69 -24.51 13.08
N TRP A 175 22.58 -23.80 13.06
CA TRP A 175 22.50 -22.38 13.37
C TRP A 175 21.36 -22.13 14.35
N ARG A 176 21.63 -21.32 15.38
CA ARG A 176 20.63 -20.90 16.37
C ARG A 176 20.21 -19.48 16.04
N ALA A 177 18.91 -19.26 15.89
CA ALA A 177 18.38 -17.91 15.73
C ALA A 177 18.65 -17.08 17.01
N PRO A 178 19.14 -15.84 16.91
CA PRO A 178 19.31 -14.97 18.07
C PRO A 178 17.96 -14.77 18.79
N SER A 179 17.92 -15.02 20.10
CA SER A 179 16.69 -14.94 20.90
C SER A 179 16.14 -13.52 21.02
N ASP A 180 17.01 -12.53 20.85
CA ASP A 180 16.77 -11.09 20.99
C ASP A 180 16.76 -10.34 19.65
N ALA A 181 16.70 -11.06 18.51
CA ALA A 181 16.78 -10.45 17.18
C ALA A 181 15.75 -9.32 16.95
N LEU A 182 14.60 -9.35 17.65
CA LEU A 182 13.53 -8.35 17.54
C LEU A 182 13.53 -7.30 18.67
N ALA A 183 14.54 -7.28 19.55
CA ALA A 183 14.55 -6.40 20.73
C ALA A 183 14.53 -4.90 20.40
N GLY A 184 15.00 -4.50 19.20
CA GLY A 184 14.97 -3.11 18.72
C GLY A 184 13.62 -2.66 18.14
N PHE A 185 12.62 -3.54 18.07
CA PHE A 185 11.34 -3.29 17.42
C PHE A 185 10.15 -3.34 18.38
N GLN A 186 9.04 -2.77 17.94
CA GLN A 186 7.75 -2.87 18.62
C GLN A 186 7.29 -4.34 18.71
N PRO A 187 6.49 -4.73 19.72
CA PRO A 187 6.11 -6.13 19.95
C PRO A 187 5.41 -6.85 18.78
N SER A 188 4.84 -6.09 17.84
CA SER A 188 4.21 -6.63 16.62
C SER A 188 5.21 -7.05 15.54
N ALA A 189 6.51 -6.86 15.76
CA ALA A 189 7.56 -7.23 14.82
C ALA A 189 7.65 -8.74 14.61
N GLN A 190 8.14 -9.12 13.44
CA GLN A 190 8.23 -10.51 13.01
C GLN A 190 9.60 -10.78 12.39
N ALA A 191 10.08 -12.00 12.59
CA ALA A 191 11.24 -12.56 11.92
C ALA A 191 10.77 -13.67 10.97
N LEU A 192 11.07 -13.52 9.69
CA LEU A 192 11.01 -14.58 8.69
C LEU A 192 12.40 -15.22 8.61
N ILE A 193 12.45 -16.54 8.81
CA ILE A 193 13.66 -17.34 8.63
C ILE A 193 13.35 -18.38 7.56
N SER A 194 14.08 -18.38 6.46
CA SER A 194 13.83 -19.27 5.31
C SER A 194 15.11 -19.88 4.77
N PHE A 195 14.94 -20.98 4.03
CA PHE A 195 16.03 -21.75 3.45
C PHE A 195 15.75 -22.05 1.98
N SER A 196 16.73 -21.77 1.12
CA SER A 196 16.69 -22.06 -0.31
C SER A 196 17.95 -22.81 -0.74
N ASN A 197 17.82 -23.65 -1.76
CA ASN A 197 18.94 -24.29 -2.46
C ASN A 197 19.44 -23.47 -3.66
N LEU A 198 18.73 -22.40 -4.03
CA LEU A 198 19.14 -21.46 -5.07
C LEU A 198 19.77 -20.23 -4.41
N ALA A 199 21.01 -19.94 -4.77
CA ALA A 199 21.72 -18.76 -4.29
C ALA A 199 20.99 -17.48 -4.74
N GLY A 200 20.56 -16.67 -3.78
CA GLY A 200 19.85 -15.40 -4.00
C GLY A 200 18.45 -15.50 -4.63
N ILE A 201 17.86 -16.71 -4.67
CA ILE A 201 16.46 -16.92 -5.04
C ILE A 201 15.79 -17.66 -3.89
N ASP A 202 15.31 -16.91 -2.90
CA ASP A 202 14.48 -17.44 -1.83
C ASP A 202 13.04 -16.94 -2.00
N PRO A 203 12.08 -17.82 -2.37
CA PRO A 203 10.70 -17.40 -2.59
C PRO A 203 10.04 -16.77 -1.36
N ALA A 204 10.42 -17.19 -0.16
CA ALA A 204 9.76 -16.73 1.07
C ALA A 204 9.95 -15.22 1.34
N PRO A 205 11.17 -14.66 1.40
CA PRO A 205 11.39 -13.23 1.62
C PRO A 205 10.96 -12.39 0.42
N LEU A 206 11.00 -12.91 -0.81
CA LEU A 206 10.49 -12.20 -1.99
C LEU A 206 8.96 -12.01 -1.91
N LEU A 207 8.22 -13.07 -1.60
CA LEU A 207 6.76 -13.01 -1.42
C LEU A 207 6.37 -12.12 -0.24
N ASP A 208 7.09 -12.24 0.88
CA ASP A 208 6.86 -11.45 2.09
C ASP A 208 7.15 -9.95 1.86
N SER A 209 8.17 -9.63 1.05
CA SER A 209 8.49 -8.27 0.61
C SER A 209 7.38 -7.68 -0.27
N LEU A 210 6.99 -8.38 -1.34
CA LEU A 210 5.88 -7.98 -2.21
C LEU A 210 4.60 -7.77 -1.40
N TYR A 211 4.30 -8.68 -0.48
CA TYR A 211 3.09 -8.61 0.31
C TYR A 211 2.97 -7.34 1.17
N ARG A 212 4.09 -6.80 1.64
CA ARG A 212 4.11 -5.59 2.48
C ARG A 212 4.02 -4.28 1.71
N TYR A 213 4.09 -4.31 0.37
CA TYR A 213 4.15 -3.11 -0.43
C TYR A 213 2.83 -2.30 -0.35
N PRO A 214 2.83 -1.04 0.13
CA PRO A 214 1.61 -0.41 0.61
C PRO A 214 0.84 0.45 -0.42
N TYR A 215 1.40 0.69 -1.61
CA TYR A 215 0.90 1.76 -2.50
C TYR A 215 -0.10 1.29 -3.56
N GLY A 216 -0.24 -0.01 -3.81
CA GLY A 216 -1.39 -0.59 -4.53
C GLY A 216 -1.63 -0.12 -5.98
N CYS A 217 -0.66 0.50 -6.68
CA CYS A 217 -0.83 0.85 -8.10
C CYS A 217 -1.00 -0.41 -8.97
N THR A 218 -1.41 -0.28 -10.23
CA THR A 218 -1.68 -1.43 -11.12
C THR A 218 -0.46 -2.34 -11.28
N GLU A 219 0.75 -1.77 -11.34
CA GLU A 219 1.97 -2.58 -11.36
C GLU A 219 2.10 -3.40 -10.09
N GLN A 220 2.00 -2.77 -8.92
CA GLN A 220 2.23 -3.40 -7.63
C GLN A 220 1.16 -4.45 -7.34
N LEU A 221 -0.11 -4.13 -7.61
CA LEU A 221 -1.21 -5.06 -7.44
C LEU A 221 -1.01 -6.32 -8.28
N THR A 222 -0.59 -6.15 -9.54
CA THR A 222 -0.26 -7.26 -10.42
C THR A 222 0.96 -8.03 -9.91
N SER A 223 1.99 -7.32 -9.46
CA SER A 223 3.24 -7.91 -8.96
C SER A 223 3.04 -8.70 -7.66
N VAL A 224 2.15 -8.27 -6.78
CA VAL A 224 1.79 -9.03 -5.57
C VAL A 224 0.98 -10.28 -5.93
N ALA A 225 0.03 -10.17 -6.86
CA ALA A 225 -0.89 -11.25 -7.15
C ALA A 225 -0.34 -12.31 -8.11
N MET A 226 0.55 -11.94 -9.05
CA MET A 226 1.08 -12.83 -10.09
C MET A 226 1.79 -14.07 -9.51
N PRO A 227 2.71 -13.97 -8.53
CA PRO A 227 3.36 -15.15 -7.96
C PRO A 227 2.40 -16.02 -7.14
N LEU A 228 1.35 -15.43 -6.57
CA LEU A 228 0.37 -16.17 -5.74
C LEU A 228 -0.46 -17.17 -6.54
N LEU A 229 -0.56 -16.98 -7.86
CA LEU A 229 -1.12 -17.98 -8.77
C LEU A 229 -0.36 -19.31 -8.71
N TYR A 230 0.95 -19.25 -8.40
CA TYR A 230 1.84 -20.41 -8.33
C TYR A 230 2.30 -20.69 -6.90
N TYR A 231 1.59 -20.18 -5.89
CA TYR A 231 2.04 -20.29 -4.50
C TYR A 231 2.25 -21.74 -4.05
N ASN A 232 1.27 -22.61 -4.34
CA ASN A 232 1.30 -24.01 -3.89
C ASN A 232 2.44 -24.81 -4.53
N SER A 233 2.83 -24.48 -5.77
CA SER A 233 4.05 -25.04 -6.35
C SER A 233 5.26 -24.47 -5.63
N LEU A 234 5.36 -23.15 -5.46
CA LEU A 234 6.49 -22.46 -4.84
C LEU A 234 6.80 -22.86 -3.38
N THR A 235 5.81 -23.25 -2.57
CA THR A 235 6.01 -23.56 -1.13
C THR A 235 6.14 -25.05 -0.79
N ALA A 236 6.35 -25.91 -1.79
CA ALA A 236 6.54 -27.35 -1.62
C ALA A 236 5.35 -28.11 -1.00
N GLU A 237 4.14 -27.54 -1.03
CA GLU A 237 2.88 -28.21 -0.67
C GLU A 237 2.48 -29.24 -1.74
N THR A 238 3.24 -30.33 -1.84
CA THR A 238 3.03 -31.37 -2.86
C THR A 238 1.99 -32.43 -2.47
N THR A 239 1.36 -32.35 -1.29
CA THR A 239 0.56 -33.47 -0.76
C THR A 239 -0.89 -33.17 -0.34
N ASN A 240 -1.39 -31.93 -0.37
CA ASN A 240 -2.84 -31.69 -0.22
C ASN A 240 -3.30 -30.39 -0.91
N ARG A 241 -4.03 -30.53 -2.04
CA ARG A 241 -4.47 -29.46 -2.95
C ARG A 241 -5.61 -28.56 -2.44
N THR A 242 -5.61 -28.17 -1.16
CA THR A 242 -6.51 -27.11 -0.71
C THR A 242 -5.79 -25.79 -0.84
N ILE A 243 -6.08 -25.04 -1.92
CA ILE A 243 -5.68 -23.64 -2.03
C ILE A 243 -6.16 -22.93 -0.77
N ASP A 244 -5.25 -22.31 -0.01
CA ASP A 244 -5.63 -21.51 1.16
C ASP A 244 -6.71 -20.50 0.73
N PRO A 245 -7.93 -20.57 1.30
CA PRO A 245 -9.03 -19.66 0.95
C PRO A 245 -8.64 -18.18 1.08
N ARG A 246 -7.69 -17.84 1.96
CA ARG A 246 -7.18 -16.48 2.13
C ARG A 246 -6.36 -16.02 0.93
N LEU A 247 -5.49 -16.90 0.39
CA LEU A 247 -4.73 -16.61 -0.82
C LEU A 247 -5.65 -16.48 -2.02
N ARG A 248 -6.61 -17.41 -2.18
CA ARG A 248 -7.59 -17.34 -3.26
C ARG A 248 -8.39 -16.03 -3.21
N ARG A 249 -8.87 -15.65 -2.02
CA ARG A 249 -9.58 -14.38 -1.83
C ARG A 249 -8.71 -13.19 -2.25
N ARG A 250 -7.44 -13.15 -1.86
CA ARG A 250 -6.53 -12.07 -2.21
C ARG A 250 -6.29 -11.94 -3.72
N VAL A 251 -6.04 -13.05 -4.41
CA VAL A 251 -5.87 -13.03 -5.87
C VAL A 251 -7.16 -12.56 -6.55
N GLN A 252 -8.32 -12.99 -6.05
CA GLN A 252 -9.62 -12.52 -6.54
C GLN A 252 -9.82 -11.01 -6.31
N GLU A 253 -9.48 -10.50 -5.11
CA GLU A 253 -9.54 -9.07 -4.79
C GLU A 253 -8.63 -8.25 -5.72
N ALA A 254 -7.42 -8.74 -6.01
CA ALA A 254 -6.52 -8.08 -6.94
C ALA A 254 -7.06 -8.08 -8.38
N ALA A 255 -7.64 -9.20 -8.84
CA ALA A 255 -8.30 -9.27 -10.14
C ALA A 255 -9.49 -8.29 -10.23
N THR A 256 -10.32 -8.21 -9.20
CA THR A 256 -11.46 -7.28 -9.13
C THR A 256 -10.98 -5.82 -9.18
N GLN A 257 -9.99 -5.45 -8.35
CA GLN A 257 -9.44 -4.10 -8.34
C GLN A 257 -8.78 -3.69 -9.67
N LEU A 258 -8.12 -4.63 -10.37
CA LEU A 258 -7.61 -4.36 -11.71
C LEU A 258 -8.74 -4.11 -12.72
N LEU A 259 -9.82 -4.90 -12.65
CA LEU A 259 -11.00 -4.69 -13.49
C LEU A 259 -11.68 -3.35 -13.21
N ASP A 260 -11.71 -2.88 -11.97
CA ASP A 260 -12.21 -1.56 -11.59
C ASP A 260 -11.36 -0.40 -12.16
N ARG A 261 -10.12 -0.69 -12.60
CA ARG A 261 -9.23 0.26 -13.28
C ARG A 261 -9.28 0.18 -14.80
N GLN A 262 -10.13 -0.68 -15.36
CA GLN A 262 -10.28 -0.80 -16.80
C GLN A 262 -11.19 0.29 -17.37
N GLY A 263 -10.73 1.00 -18.39
CA GLY A 263 -11.53 1.94 -19.17
C GLY A 263 -12.38 1.25 -20.25
N PRO A 264 -13.36 1.96 -20.84
CA PRO A 264 -14.23 1.42 -21.89
C PRO A 264 -13.50 1.07 -23.20
N ASP A 265 -12.31 1.63 -23.40
CA ASP A 265 -11.37 1.32 -24.49
C ASP A 265 -10.56 0.04 -24.25
N GLY A 266 -10.76 -0.62 -23.10
CA GLY A 266 -10.06 -1.84 -22.67
C GLY A 266 -8.71 -1.58 -22.01
N ALA A 267 -8.28 -0.32 -21.90
CA ALA A 267 -7.01 0.04 -21.28
C ALA A 267 -7.10 0.01 -19.74
N PHE A 268 -6.05 -0.42 -19.06
CA PHE A 268 -5.95 -0.37 -17.60
C PHE A 268 -5.25 0.91 -17.16
N GLY A 269 -5.86 1.71 -16.28
CA GLY A 269 -5.21 2.86 -15.64
C GLY A 269 -4.21 2.45 -14.56
N LEU A 270 -3.37 3.39 -14.12
CA LEU A 270 -2.36 3.12 -13.09
C LEU A 270 -2.97 3.07 -11.68
N TRP A 271 -3.89 3.99 -11.41
CA TRP A 271 -4.54 4.20 -10.12
C TRP A 271 -6.06 4.04 -10.21
N SER A 272 -6.65 4.52 -11.32
CA SER A 272 -8.09 4.52 -11.53
C SER A 272 -8.44 4.38 -13.01
N ALA A 273 -9.68 3.99 -13.31
CA ALA A 273 -10.15 3.85 -14.69
C ALA A 273 -10.00 5.16 -15.47
N GLY A 274 -9.32 5.07 -16.62
CA GLY A 274 -9.17 6.20 -17.53
C GLY A 274 -8.22 7.30 -17.05
N ASP A 275 -7.35 7.07 -16.07
CA ASP A 275 -6.36 8.09 -15.69
C ASP A 275 -5.29 8.34 -16.78
N GLY A 276 -5.03 7.35 -17.64
CA GLY A 276 -4.02 7.42 -18.70
C GLY A 276 -2.57 7.41 -18.21
N ASN A 277 -2.34 7.12 -16.92
CA ASN A 277 -1.02 7.15 -16.29
C ASN A 277 -0.26 5.82 -16.42
N ALA A 278 -0.89 4.76 -16.95
CA ALA A 278 -0.24 3.48 -17.19
C ALA A 278 0.41 3.45 -18.56
N SER A 279 1.58 2.81 -18.67
CA SER A 279 2.22 2.53 -19.95
C SER A 279 1.52 1.36 -20.67
N PRO A 280 1.64 1.25 -22.00
CA PRO A 280 1.09 0.10 -22.73
C PRO A 280 1.72 -1.23 -22.30
N TRP A 281 2.95 -1.22 -21.79
CA TRP A 281 3.60 -2.40 -21.22
C TRP A 281 2.89 -2.87 -19.94
N LEU A 282 2.46 -1.95 -19.06
CA LEU A 282 1.66 -2.29 -17.89
C LEU A 282 0.28 -2.84 -18.27
N GLY A 283 -0.32 -2.31 -19.33
CA GLY A 283 -1.54 -2.88 -19.90
C GLY A 283 -1.39 -4.36 -20.28
N ALA A 284 -0.29 -4.71 -20.96
CA ALA A 284 0.03 -6.10 -21.27
C ALA A 284 0.29 -6.94 -20.01
N TYR A 285 1.01 -6.39 -19.02
CA TYR A 285 1.31 -7.06 -17.75
C TYR A 285 0.04 -7.40 -16.95
N ALA A 286 -0.87 -6.43 -16.77
CA ALA A 286 -2.16 -6.65 -16.09
C ALA A 286 -3.02 -7.67 -16.85
N THR A 287 -3.04 -7.59 -18.18
CA THR A 287 -3.79 -8.55 -19.01
C THR A 287 -3.21 -9.96 -18.93
N ASP A 288 -1.89 -10.13 -18.86
CA ASP A 288 -1.25 -11.43 -18.67
C ASP A 288 -1.64 -12.05 -17.34
N PHE A 289 -1.63 -11.26 -16.26
CA PHE A 289 -2.08 -11.72 -14.95
C PHE A 289 -3.56 -12.15 -14.97
N LEU A 290 -4.46 -11.31 -15.49
CA LEU A 290 -5.89 -11.63 -15.54
C LEU A 290 -6.17 -12.88 -16.39
N ARG A 291 -5.44 -13.06 -17.50
CA ARG A 291 -5.50 -14.29 -18.31
C ARG A 291 -5.06 -15.51 -17.51
N ARG A 292 -3.95 -15.43 -16.76
CA ARG A 292 -3.46 -16.53 -15.92
C ARG A 292 -4.43 -16.83 -14.78
N ALA A 293 -4.95 -15.81 -14.11
CA ALA A 293 -5.97 -15.95 -13.08
C ALA A 293 -7.24 -16.62 -13.64
N GLN A 294 -7.70 -16.24 -14.84
CA GLN A 294 -8.82 -16.91 -15.49
C GLN A 294 -8.54 -18.40 -15.76
N ALA A 295 -7.32 -18.74 -16.20
CA ALA A 295 -6.90 -20.13 -16.42
C ALA A 295 -6.86 -20.95 -15.12
N GLU A 296 -6.50 -20.33 -13.98
CA GLU A 296 -6.53 -20.93 -12.64
C GLU A 296 -7.94 -20.91 -11.98
N GLY A 297 -8.98 -20.58 -12.76
CA GLY A 297 -10.38 -20.64 -12.33
C GLY A 297 -10.82 -19.51 -11.39
N TYR A 298 -10.15 -18.36 -11.43
CA TYR A 298 -10.63 -17.13 -10.78
C TYR A 298 -11.75 -16.47 -11.60
N ALA A 299 -12.62 -15.71 -10.93
CA ALA A 299 -13.73 -15.02 -11.58
C ALA A 299 -13.22 -13.77 -12.32
N VAL A 300 -12.91 -13.94 -13.60
CA VAL A 300 -12.55 -12.87 -14.53
C VAL A 300 -13.55 -12.88 -15.69
N PRO A 301 -14.47 -11.89 -15.80
CA PRO A 301 -15.52 -11.90 -16.80
C PRO A 301 -14.99 -11.82 -18.25
N ARG A 302 -15.66 -12.50 -19.18
CA ARG A 302 -15.22 -12.62 -20.58
C ARG A 302 -15.17 -11.29 -21.33
N GLN A 303 -16.18 -10.43 -21.16
CA GLN A 303 -16.28 -9.17 -21.89
C GLN A 303 -15.12 -8.20 -21.57
N PRO A 304 -14.81 -7.91 -20.29
CA PRO A 304 -13.59 -7.18 -19.90
C PRO A 304 -12.30 -7.73 -20.52
N MET A 305 -12.14 -9.06 -20.55
CA MET A 305 -10.98 -9.69 -21.18
C MET A 305 -10.93 -9.48 -22.70
N GLN A 306 -12.06 -9.59 -23.40
CA GLN A 306 -12.13 -9.30 -24.83
C GLN A 306 -11.77 -7.85 -25.14
N GLN A 307 -12.17 -6.90 -24.29
CA GLN A 307 -11.79 -5.50 -24.40
C GLN A 307 -10.29 -5.31 -24.15
N ALA A 308 -9.71 -5.97 -23.14
CA ALA A 308 -8.28 -5.94 -22.88
C ALA A 308 -7.48 -6.48 -24.09
N TYR A 309 -7.90 -7.61 -24.68
CA TYR A 309 -7.27 -8.15 -25.89
C TYR A 309 -7.42 -7.22 -27.09
N ALA A 310 -8.58 -6.56 -27.26
CA ALA A 310 -8.76 -5.56 -28.30
C ALA A 310 -7.79 -4.37 -28.13
N ALA A 311 -7.56 -3.91 -26.90
CA ALA A 311 -6.55 -2.90 -26.58
C ALA A 311 -5.13 -3.41 -26.88
N LEU A 312 -4.79 -4.65 -26.52
CA LEU A 312 -3.49 -5.24 -26.83
C LEU A 312 -3.24 -5.40 -28.33
N ARG A 313 -4.26 -5.71 -29.14
CA ARG A 313 -4.11 -5.75 -30.61
C ARG A 313 -3.75 -4.38 -31.18
N ARG A 314 -4.22 -3.29 -30.57
CA ARG A 314 -3.83 -1.91 -30.94
C ARG A 314 -2.39 -1.63 -30.48
N VAL A 315 -2.01 -2.01 -29.26
CA VAL A 315 -0.62 -1.89 -28.78
C VAL A 315 0.36 -2.67 -29.66
N ALA A 316 0.00 -3.87 -30.11
CA ALA A 316 0.82 -4.70 -31.00
C ALA A 316 1.03 -4.04 -32.38
N ARG A 317 0.09 -3.19 -32.82
CA ARG A 317 0.21 -2.36 -34.02
C ARG A 317 0.94 -1.06 -33.64
N LEU A 318 2.27 -1.08 -33.72
CA LEU A 318 3.16 0.03 -33.36
C LEU A 318 2.77 1.44 -33.86
N ASN A 319 1.93 1.55 -34.89
CA ASN A 319 1.48 2.80 -35.52
C ASN A 319 0.00 3.16 -35.24
N ASP A 320 -0.78 2.33 -34.54
CA ASP A 320 -2.26 2.45 -34.39
C ASP A 320 -2.67 2.48 -32.90
N PHE A 321 -2.22 3.51 -32.17
CA PHE A 321 -2.32 3.59 -30.69
C PHE A 321 -3.12 4.79 -30.15
N GLY A 322 -3.50 5.76 -30.99
CA GLY A 322 -4.22 6.97 -30.55
C GLY A 322 -5.64 6.72 -29.98
N SER A 323 -6.11 5.47 -30.03
CA SER A 323 -7.46 5.07 -29.61
C SER A 323 -7.49 4.28 -28.30
N VAL A 324 -6.36 4.12 -27.61
CA VAL A 324 -6.27 3.51 -26.27
C VAL A 324 -5.54 4.43 -25.30
N ARG A 325 -6.05 4.57 -24.09
CA ARG A 325 -5.62 5.56 -23.11
C ARG A 325 -4.47 5.03 -22.24
N TYR A 326 -3.29 4.93 -22.84
CA TYR A 326 -2.02 4.70 -22.15
C TYR A 326 -1.05 5.88 -22.33
N GLU A 327 -0.05 5.97 -21.46
CA GLU A 327 1.08 6.88 -21.61
C GLU A 327 2.01 6.37 -22.74
N PHE A 328 1.93 7.00 -23.91
CA PHE A 328 2.73 6.67 -25.09
C PHE A 328 3.93 7.59 -25.31
N GLU A 329 4.30 8.39 -24.31
CA GLU A 329 5.41 9.32 -24.38
C GLU A 329 6.44 9.01 -23.29
N VAL A 330 7.69 8.85 -23.71
CA VAL A 330 8.80 8.72 -22.77
C VAL A 330 9.37 10.10 -22.47
N TYR A 331 9.41 10.47 -21.20
CA TYR A 331 10.17 11.64 -20.77
C TYR A 331 11.67 11.40 -20.96
N ARG A 332 12.28 12.16 -21.87
CA ARG A 332 13.73 12.10 -22.11
C ARG A 332 14.46 13.14 -21.26
N TRP A 333 15.47 12.67 -20.55
CA TRP A 333 16.36 13.49 -19.74
C TRP A 333 17.83 13.22 -20.08
N PRO A 334 18.77 14.12 -19.73
CA PRO A 334 20.19 13.93 -20.02
C PRO A 334 20.76 12.66 -19.36
N GLY A 335 20.96 11.59 -20.14
CA GLY A 335 21.40 10.28 -19.65
C GLY A 335 20.33 9.19 -19.73
N SER A 336 19.09 9.53 -20.14
CA SER A 336 18.10 8.54 -20.58
C SER A 336 18.50 7.99 -21.95
N ASN A 337 18.57 6.66 -22.07
CA ASN A 337 18.70 5.98 -23.34
C ASN A 337 17.37 5.41 -23.86
N ASP A 338 16.25 5.74 -23.20
CA ASP A 338 14.93 5.28 -23.62
C ASP A 338 14.32 6.20 -24.67
N THR A 339 13.46 5.62 -25.49
CA THR A 339 12.71 6.36 -26.51
C THR A 339 11.28 5.87 -26.59
N THR A 340 10.38 6.75 -27.03
CA THR A 340 9.00 6.38 -27.35
C THR A 340 8.92 5.18 -28.29
N GLU A 341 9.80 5.08 -29.30
CA GLU A 341 9.84 3.93 -30.22
C GLU A 341 10.24 2.64 -29.48
N LEU A 342 11.26 2.69 -28.63
CA LEU A 342 11.68 1.54 -27.82
C LEU A 342 10.59 1.09 -26.84
N MET A 343 9.88 2.03 -26.22
CA MET A 343 8.76 1.73 -25.32
C MET A 343 7.62 1.06 -26.06
N ARG A 344 7.27 1.57 -27.24
CA ARG A 344 6.24 0.95 -28.09
C ARG A 344 6.68 -0.44 -28.56
N SER A 345 7.93 -0.59 -28.98
CA SER A 345 8.50 -1.86 -29.44
C SER A 345 8.41 -2.95 -28.35
N ARG A 346 8.90 -2.68 -27.13
CA ARG A 346 8.84 -3.64 -26.03
C ARG A 346 7.41 -3.92 -25.54
N ALA A 347 6.53 -2.92 -25.56
CA ALA A 347 5.11 -3.13 -25.22
C ALA A 347 4.39 -3.98 -26.28
N ALA A 348 4.68 -3.78 -27.57
CA ALA A 348 4.14 -4.59 -28.65
C ALA A 348 4.62 -6.05 -28.57
N ALA A 349 5.90 -6.28 -28.26
CA ALA A 349 6.42 -7.63 -28.03
C ALA A 349 5.68 -8.35 -26.89
N TYR A 350 5.43 -7.66 -25.77
CA TYR A 350 4.67 -8.25 -24.67
C TYR A 350 3.21 -8.48 -25.05
N ALA A 351 2.56 -7.51 -25.71
CA ALA A 351 1.19 -7.66 -26.18
C ALA A 351 1.02 -8.86 -27.12
N LEU A 352 1.95 -9.05 -28.08
CA LEU A 352 1.98 -10.20 -28.98
C LEU A 352 2.13 -11.52 -28.23
N TYR A 353 2.98 -11.57 -27.20
CA TYR A 353 3.10 -12.74 -26.33
C TYR A 353 1.78 -13.05 -25.61
N VAL A 354 1.17 -12.05 -24.96
CA VAL A 354 -0.08 -12.26 -24.20
C VAL A 354 -1.22 -12.70 -25.13
N LEU A 355 -1.33 -12.09 -26.31
CA LEU A 355 -2.30 -12.48 -27.33
C LEU A 355 -2.05 -13.91 -27.82
N ALA A 356 -0.79 -14.32 -28.01
CA ALA A 356 -0.45 -15.68 -28.43
C ALA A 356 -0.88 -16.70 -27.37
N MET A 357 -0.56 -16.43 -26.10
CA MET A 357 -0.97 -17.27 -24.96
C MET A 357 -2.49 -17.32 -24.74
N ALA A 358 -3.24 -16.35 -25.27
CA ALA A 358 -4.69 -16.32 -25.23
C ALA A 358 -5.35 -16.96 -26.47
N GLY A 359 -4.57 -17.39 -27.47
CA GLY A 359 -5.11 -17.86 -28.77
C GLY A 359 -5.70 -16.75 -29.64
N GLU A 360 -5.34 -15.49 -29.38
CA GLU A 360 -5.91 -14.28 -29.99
C GLU A 360 -4.93 -13.57 -30.95
N ALA A 361 -3.70 -14.08 -31.09
CA ALA A 361 -2.67 -13.47 -31.91
C ALA A 361 -2.72 -13.91 -33.38
N ASP A 362 -2.38 -12.97 -34.27
CA ASP A 362 -2.03 -13.26 -35.65
C ASP A 362 -0.56 -13.70 -35.73
N ILE A 363 -0.31 -14.96 -36.11
CA ILE A 363 1.04 -15.51 -36.29
C ILE A 363 1.88 -14.70 -37.29
N GLY A 364 1.24 -14.09 -38.29
CA GLY A 364 1.89 -13.22 -39.26
C GLY A 364 2.51 -12.00 -38.60
N GLN A 365 1.85 -11.41 -37.60
CA GLN A 365 2.40 -10.27 -36.85
C GLN A 365 3.60 -10.66 -35.98
N ILE A 366 3.53 -11.83 -35.32
CA ILE A 366 4.65 -12.34 -34.51
C ILE A 366 5.87 -12.63 -35.40
N ARG A 367 5.65 -13.29 -36.55
CA ARG A 367 6.71 -13.54 -37.55
C ARG A 367 7.26 -12.25 -38.14
N TYR A 368 6.40 -11.28 -38.44
CA TYR A 368 6.84 -9.97 -38.91
C TYR A 368 7.71 -9.26 -37.87
N PHE A 369 7.32 -9.26 -36.59
CA PHE A 369 8.13 -8.69 -35.52
C PHE A 369 9.49 -9.40 -35.43
N HIS A 370 9.49 -10.73 -35.46
CA HIS A 370 10.73 -11.54 -35.47
C HIS A 370 11.65 -11.14 -36.63
N ASP A 371 11.13 -11.18 -37.86
CA ASP A 371 11.93 -11.05 -39.08
C ASP A 371 12.38 -9.60 -39.36
N ASN A 372 11.62 -8.59 -38.89
CA ASN A 372 11.85 -7.17 -39.28
C ASN A 372 12.21 -6.25 -38.11
N ARG A 373 11.91 -6.61 -36.85
CA ARG A 373 12.07 -5.70 -35.70
C ARG A 373 12.99 -6.26 -34.62
N LEU A 374 13.04 -7.58 -34.45
CA LEU A 374 13.75 -8.23 -33.34
C LEU A 374 15.25 -7.90 -33.27
N SER A 375 15.90 -7.69 -34.43
CA SER A 375 17.32 -7.29 -34.50
C SER A 375 17.58 -5.92 -33.88
N GLY A 376 16.62 -4.98 -34.02
CA GLY A 376 16.68 -3.63 -33.48
C GLY A 376 16.10 -3.48 -32.07
N GLU A 377 15.40 -4.49 -31.55
CA GLU A 377 14.85 -4.50 -30.19
C GLU A 377 15.96 -4.79 -29.16
N PRO A 378 16.38 -3.86 -28.30
CA PRO A 378 17.47 -4.09 -27.37
C PRO A 378 17.06 -4.89 -26.11
N SER A 379 15.76 -4.96 -25.77
CA SER A 379 15.29 -5.63 -24.55
C SER A 379 15.40 -7.16 -24.67
N PRO A 380 16.18 -7.82 -23.79
CA PRO A 380 16.23 -9.29 -23.72
C PRO A 380 14.87 -9.91 -23.44
N LEU A 381 14.09 -9.30 -22.53
CA LEU A 381 12.78 -9.80 -22.17
C LEU A 381 11.79 -9.70 -23.33
N ALA A 382 11.78 -8.59 -24.07
CA ALA A 382 10.95 -8.46 -25.28
C ALA A 382 11.31 -9.51 -26.34
N ARG A 383 12.61 -9.79 -26.54
CA ARG A 383 13.07 -10.85 -27.45
C ARG A 383 12.59 -12.23 -27.00
N ALA A 384 12.69 -12.53 -25.71
CA ALA A 384 12.22 -13.79 -25.14
C ALA A 384 10.69 -13.93 -25.19
N GLN A 385 9.94 -12.83 -25.04
CA GLN A 385 8.47 -12.83 -25.20
C GLN A 385 8.06 -13.23 -26.62
N ILE A 386 8.73 -12.70 -27.65
CA ILE A 386 8.52 -13.12 -29.04
C ILE A 386 8.92 -14.59 -29.23
N GLY A 387 10.05 -15.03 -28.66
CA GLY A 387 10.47 -16.42 -28.69
C GLY A 387 9.42 -17.37 -28.09
N ALA A 388 8.91 -17.05 -26.90
CA ALA A 388 7.87 -17.81 -26.23
C ALA A 388 6.55 -17.82 -27.01
N ALA A 389 6.16 -16.70 -27.62
CA ALA A 389 4.99 -16.63 -28.48
C ALA A 389 5.13 -17.57 -29.69
N LEU A 390 6.29 -17.56 -30.36
CA LEU A 390 6.59 -18.45 -31.48
C LEU A 390 6.62 -19.93 -31.06
N ALA A 391 7.18 -20.24 -29.89
CA ALA A 391 7.17 -21.59 -29.33
C ALA A 391 5.74 -22.10 -29.13
N HIS A 392 4.88 -21.27 -28.54
CA HIS A 392 3.46 -21.59 -28.31
C HIS A 392 2.72 -21.83 -29.63
N MET A 393 3.03 -21.05 -30.67
CA MET A 393 2.46 -21.20 -32.02
C MET A 393 3.12 -22.32 -32.86
N GLY A 394 4.11 -23.04 -32.32
CA GLY A 394 4.79 -24.16 -32.99
C GLY A 394 5.94 -23.78 -33.93
N ASP A 395 6.31 -22.51 -34.06
CA ASP A 395 7.44 -22.05 -34.89
C ASP A 395 8.77 -22.16 -34.13
N ARG A 396 9.24 -23.40 -33.94
CA ARG A 396 10.43 -23.72 -33.13
C ARG A 396 11.72 -23.09 -33.66
N ALA A 397 11.85 -22.93 -34.97
CA ALA A 397 13.07 -22.39 -35.57
C ALA A 397 13.25 -20.91 -35.22
N ARG A 398 12.21 -20.09 -35.42
CA ARG A 398 12.22 -18.67 -35.02
C ARG A 398 12.25 -18.52 -33.50
N SER A 399 11.56 -19.37 -32.76
CA SER A 399 11.64 -19.39 -31.28
C SER A 399 13.09 -19.49 -30.79
N ARG A 400 13.83 -20.51 -31.24
CA ARG A 400 15.24 -20.73 -30.86
C ARG A 400 16.14 -19.56 -31.26
N ASN A 401 15.88 -18.94 -32.41
CA ASN A 401 16.62 -17.76 -32.85
C ASN A 401 16.36 -16.57 -31.90
N ALA A 402 15.10 -16.29 -31.58
CA ALA A 402 14.70 -15.23 -30.67
C ALA A 402 15.29 -15.41 -29.26
N PHE A 403 15.26 -16.62 -28.70
CA PHE A 403 15.86 -16.90 -27.40
C PHE A 403 17.38 -16.74 -27.40
N ARG A 404 18.07 -17.15 -28.47
CA ARG A 404 19.52 -16.89 -28.62
C ARG A 404 19.82 -15.40 -28.66
N MET A 405 19.02 -14.63 -29.39
CA MET A 405 19.14 -13.17 -29.43
C MET A 405 18.82 -12.53 -28.08
N ALA A 406 17.89 -13.09 -27.31
CA ALA A 406 17.62 -12.68 -25.93
C ALA A 406 18.82 -12.95 -25.02
N GLU A 407 19.41 -14.14 -25.08
CA GLU A 407 20.61 -14.51 -24.30
C GLU A 407 21.77 -13.54 -24.58
N GLN A 408 22.01 -13.21 -25.85
CA GLN A 408 23.06 -12.28 -26.27
C GLN A 408 22.83 -10.83 -25.81
N ALA A 409 21.58 -10.41 -25.61
CA ALA A 409 21.25 -9.07 -25.16
C ALA A 409 21.32 -8.90 -23.62
N LEU A 410 21.43 -10.00 -22.86
CA LEU A 410 21.44 -9.96 -21.39
C LEU A 410 22.57 -9.08 -20.86
N GLY A 411 22.23 -8.21 -19.91
CA GLY A 411 23.11 -7.12 -19.45
C GLY A 411 22.70 -5.76 -20.00
N TYR A 412 21.74 -5.71 -20.91
CA TYR A 412 21.07 -4.49 -21.33
C TYR A 412 20.59 -3.65 -20.14
N ARG A 413 20.81 -2.34 -20.23
CA ARG A 413 20.36 -1.36 -19.24
C ARG A 413 19.59 -0.27 -19.96
N ASN A 414 18.37 -0.02 -19.49
CA ASN A 414 17.53 1.08 -19.91
C ASN A 414 17.39 2.06 -18.73
N THR A 415 17.95 3.25 -18.86
CA THR A 415 17.93 4.27 -17.79
C THR A 415 16.64 5.09 -17.75
N GLY A 416 15.80 4.99 -18.79
CA GLY A 416 14.48 5.64 -18.85
C GLY A 416 13.29 4.73 -18.52
N ASP A 417 13.47 3.41 -18.56
CA ASP A 417 12.47 2.43 -18.13
C ASP A 417 12.71 2.01 -16.67
N TRP A 418 11.94 2.56 -15.75
CA TRP A 418 12.08 2.26 -14.33
C TRP A 418 11.72 0.81 -13.96
N TYR A 419 11.01 0.08 -14.82
CA TYR A 419 10.74 -1.35 -14.61
C TYR A 419 11.88 -2.25 -15.09
N GLN A 420 12.87 -1.73 -15.82
CA GLN A 420 13.92 -2.52 -16.45
C GLN A 420 15.16 -2.57 -15.57
N THR A 421 15.64 -3.80 -15.35
CA THR A 421 16.98 -4.07 -14.85
C THR A 421 17.55 -5.31 -15.53
N PRO A 422 18.90 -5.45 -15.58
CA PRO A 422 19.53 -6.68 -16.05
C PRO A 422 19.05 -7.94 -15.31
N LEU A 423 18.77 -7.83 -14.00
CA LEU A 423 18.30 -8.94 -13.18
C LEU A 423 16.87 -9.34 -13.53
N ARG A 424 15.96 -8.36 -13.66
CA ARG A 424 14.58 -8.57 -14.11
C ARG A 424 14.54 -9.29 -15.45
N ASP A 425 15.37 -8.84 -16.39
CA ASP A 425 15.43 -9.45 -17.73
C ASP A 425 16.04 -10.85 -17.69
N LEU A 426 17.11 -11.08 -16.92
CA LEU A 426 17.70 -12.41 -16.74
C LEU A 426 16.68 -13.41 -16.18
N ALA A 427 15.97 -13.05 -15.11
CA ALA A 427 14.98 -13.91 -14.48
C ALA A 427 13.77 -14.16 -15.40
N GLY A 428 13.25 -13.13 -16.07
CA GLY A 428 12.13 -13.28 -17.00
C GLY A 428 12.49 -14.11 -18.23
N VAL A 429 13.71 -13.94 -18.77
CA VAL A 429 14.22 -14.78 -19.88
C VAL A 429 14.32 -16.24 -19.44
N ILE A 430 14.80 -16.53 -18.23
CA ILE A 430 14.84 -17.90 -17.67
C ILE A 430 13.43 -18.50 -17.62
N ALA A 431 12.46 -17.77 -17.05
CA ALA A 431 11.09 -18.25 -16.91
C ALA A 431 10.42 -18.55 -18.27
N LEU A 432 10.60 -17.65 -19.25
CA LEU A 432 10.06 -17.84 -20.61
C LEU A 432 10.76 -18.98 -21.36
N ALA A 433 12.09 -19.08 -21.26
CA ALA A 433 12.87 -20.15 -21.89
C ALA A 433 12.53 -21.53 -21.30
N ALA A 434 12.32 -21.62 -19.99
CA ALA A 434 11.90 -22.85 -19.32
C ALA A 434 10.53 -23.33 -19.83
N ASN A 435 9.55 -22.42 -19.91
CA ASN A 435 8.22 -22.73 -20.44
C ASN A 435 8.24 -23.09 -21.93
N ALA A 436 9.19 -22.57 -22.71
CA ALA A 436 9.38 -22.90 -24.12
C ALA A 436 10.19 -24.19 -24.35
N GLY A 437 10.73 -24.81 -23.30
CA GLY A 437 11.53 -26.04 -23.40
C GLY A 437 13.01 -25.83 -23.79
N GLU A 438 13.56 -24.62 -23.64
CA GLU A 438 14.97 -24.30 -23.96
C GLU A 438 15.91 -24.71 -22.82
N THR A 439 16.00 -26.02 -22.55
CA THR A 439 16.60 -26.60 -21.33
C THR A 439 18.08 -26.23 -21.12
N GLU A 440 18.91 -26.29 -22.16
CA GLU A 440 20.35 -25.99 -22.08
C GLU A 440 20.62 -24.51 -21.75
N MET A 441 19.82 -23.61 -22.31
CA MET A 441 19.90 -22.17 -22.05
C MET A 441 19.53 -21.88 -20.60
N VAL A 442 18.44 -22.49 -20.11
CA VAL A 442 18.01 -22.36 -18.71
C VAL A 442 19.13 -22.78 -17.75
N ASP A 443 19.81 -23.90 -18.01
CA ASP A 443 20.89 -24.38 -17.13
C ASP A 443 22.11 -23.44 -17.11
N ARG A 444 22.46 -22.83 -18.25
CA ARG A 444 23.52 -21.80 -18.31
C ARG A 444 23.13 -20.54 -17.54
N LEU A 445 21.91 -20.06 -17.76
CA LEU A 445 21.43 -18.81 -17.16
C LEU A 445 21.16 -18.94 -15.66
N ARG A 446 20.67 -20.10 -15.19
CA ARG A 446 20.55 -20.40 -13.75
C ARG A 446 21.88 -20.22 -13.03
N ARG A 447 22.96 -20.81 -13.54
CA ARG A 447 24.30 -20.67 -12.95
C ARG A 447 24.81 -19.23 -12.95
N ARG A 448 24.36 -18.40 -13.89
CA ARG A 448 24.67 -16.96 -13.92
C ARG A 448 23.90 -16.23 -12.82
N LEU A 449 22.60 -16.51 -12.70
CA LEU A 449 21.73 -15.91 -11.69
C LEU A 449 22.22 -16.21 -10.26
N GLU A 450 22.62 -17.45 -10.00
CA GLU A 450 23.12 -17.89 -8.68
C GLU A 450 24.41 -17.18 -8.22
N ARG A 451 25.20 -16.58 -9.12
CA ARG A 451 26.44 -15.87 -8.73
C ARG A 451 26.19 -14.42 -8.32
N ASP A 452 25.17 -13.79 -8.89
CA ASP A 452 25.04 -12.33 -8.93
C ASP A 452 23.73 -11.83 -8.28
N ALA A 453 22.94 -12.71 -7.65
CA ALA A 453 21.62 -12.36 -7.10
C ALA A 453 21.72 -11.56 -5.78
N PRO A 454 21.10 -10.35 -5.70
CA PRO A 454 21.08 -9.50 -4.50
C PRO A 454 20.20 -10.06 -3.38
N ASP A 455 20.30 -9.45 -2.19
CA ASP A 455 19.37 -9.70 -1.08
C ASP A 455 17.96 -9.17 -1.41
N ALA A 456 16.93 -9.89 -0.96
CA ALA A 456 15.52 -9.63 -1.31
C ALA A 456 15.02 -8.20 -0.99
N GLY A 457 15.59 -7.57 0.06
CA GLY A 457 15.23 -6.22 0.51
C GLY A 457 15.76 -5.10 -0.38
N GLU A 458 16.70 -5.38 -1.28
CA GLU A 458 17.28 -4.41 -2.22
C GLU A 458 16.60 -4.46 -3.60
N LEU A 459 15.75 -5.47 -3.82
CA LEU A 459 15.13 -5.74 -5.11
C LEU A 459 13.90 -4.89 -5.37
N MET A 460 13.71 -4.53 -6.63
CA MET A 460 12.47 -3.93 -7.09
C MET A 460 11.33 -4.95 -7.19
N THR A 461 10.08 -4.47 -7.17
CA THR A 461 8.88 -5.32 -7.32
C THR A 461 8.95 -6.21 -8.56
N GLN A 462 9.37 -5.65 -9.70
CA GLN A 462 9.53 -6.40 -10.95
C GLN A 462 10.67 -7.44 -10.91
N GLU A 463 11.77 -7.19 -10.21
CA GLU A 463 12.82 -8.19 -10.01
C GLU A 463 12.29 -9.33 -9.14
N GLN A 464 11.62 -9.00 -8.04
CA GLN A 464 11.03 -9.98 -7.13
C GLN A 464 10.04 -10.91 -7.88
N VAL A 465 9.14 -10.35 -8.70
CA VAL A 465 8.19 -11.16 -9.48
C VAL A 465 8.88 -12.04 -10.50
N GLN A 466 9.80 -11.50 -11.30
CA GLN A 466 10.47 -12.30 -12.33
C GLN A 466 11.34 -13.40 -11.70
N LEU A 467 11.98 -13.13 -10.56
CA LEU A 467 12.70 -14.15 -9.78
C LEU A 467 11.77 -15.24 -9.26
N LEU A 468 10.56 -14.88 -8.78
CA LEU A 468 9.57 -15.85 -8.34
C LEU A 468 9.03 -16.71 -9.50
N LEU A 469 8.80 -16.10 -10.67
CA LEU A 469 8.42 -16.83 -11.87
C LEU A 469 9.54 -17.76 -12.34
N ALA A 470 10.80 -17.31 -12.28
CA ALA A 470 11.96 -18.15 -12.56
C ALA A 470 12.06 -19.30 -11.55
N ALA A 471 11.93 -19.01 -10.25
CA ALA A 471 11.95 -19.99 -9.17
C ALA A 471 10.90 -21.09 -9.38
N HIS A 472 9.68 -20.71 -9.74
CA HIS A 472 8.61 -21.65 -10.05
C HIS A 472 9.01 -22.63 -11.15
N THR A 473 9.59 -22.12 -12.24
CA THR A 473 10.03 -22.96 -13.38
C THR A 473 11.28 -23.80 -13.10
N LEU A 474 12.10 -23.38 -12.13
CA LEU A 474 13.35 -24.04 -11.75
C LEU A 474 13.18 -25.05 -10.61
N GLN A 475 12.05 -25.05 -9.92
CA GLN A 475 11.87 -25.78 -8.67
C GLN A 475 12.09 -27.29 -8.82
N ASP A 476 11.59 -27.90 -9.90
CA ASP A 476 11.80 -29.33 -10.20
C ASP A 476 13.28 -29.66 -10.46
N ARG A 477 14.11 -28.65 -10.77
CA ARG A 477 15.54 -28.79 -11.10
C ARG A 477 16.47 -28.44 -9.95
N ALA A 478 16.00 -27.75 -8.92
CA ALA A 478 16.84 -27.20 -7.85
C ALA A 478 17.28 -28.26 -6.81
N GLY A 479 16.61 -29.42 -6.77
CA GLY A 479 16.86 -30.49 -5.78
C GLY A 479 16.13 -30.24 -4.45
N PRO A 480 16.21 -31.16 -3.46
CA PRO A 480 15.49 -31.00 -2.19
C PRO A 480 16.20 -30.06 -1.22
N VAL A 481 15.46 -29.14 -0.60
CA VAL A 481 15.87 -28.44 0.62
C VAL A 481 15.55 -29.36 1.80
N ASN A 482 16.56 -29.73 2.60
CA ASN A 482 16.34 -30.58 3.77
C ASN A 482 16.93 -29.91 5.01
N VAL A 483 16.07 -29.24 5.77
CA VAL A 483 16.44 -28.53 7.00
C VAL A 483 15.56 -29.04 8.13
N THR A 484 16.14 -29.24 9.32
CA THR A 484 15.37 -29.57 10.52
C THR A 484 15.31 -28.38 11.47
N LEU A 485 14.16 -28.10 12.04
CA LEU A 485 13.95 -27.19 13.17
C LEU A 485 13.84 -28.00 14.46
N ASN A 486 14.74 -27.78 15.42
CA ASN A 486 14.73 -28.46 16.72
C ASN A 486 14.61 -30.00 16.61
N GLY A 487 15.24 -30.58 15.58
CA GLY A 487 15.22 -32.03 15.30
C GLY A 487 14.05 -32.53 14.45
N GLN A 488 13.06 -31.70 14.15
CA GLN A 488 11.92 -32.05 13.28
C GLN A 488 12.11 -31.48 11.87
N ALA A 489 11.66 -32.21 10.84
CA ALA A 489 11.75 -31.74 9.45
C ALA A 489 10.97 -30.43 9.25
N LEU A 490 11.58 -29.45 8.58
CA LEU A 490 10.96 -28.17 8.27
C LEU A 490 10.29 -28.23 6.89
N ALA A 491 9.02 -28.65 6.85
CA ALA A 491 8.29 -28.93 5.62
C ALA A 491 8.14 -27.71 4.68
N GLU A 492 7.85 -26.52 5.22
CA GLU A 492 7.68 -25.29 4.42
C GLU A 492 9.01 -24.59 4.07
N HIS A 493 10.15 -25.14 4.52
CA HIS A 493 11.49 -24.51 4.43
C HIS A 493 11.58 -23.09 5.02
N ARG A 494 10.58 -22.64 5.78
CA ARG A 494 10.50 -21.32 6.38
C ARG A 494 9.81 -21.34 7.74
N VAL A 495 10.04 -20.29 8.53
CA VAL A 495 9.43 -20.07 9.83
C VAL A 495 9.16 -18.57 10.01
N MET A 496 7.92 -18.24 10.37
CA MET A 496 7.59 -16.93 10.95
C MET A 496 7.70 -17.01 12.48
N ALA A 497 8.44 -16.10 13.09
CA ALA A 497 8.65 -16.04 14.53
C ALA A 497 8.44 -14.63 15.07
N ASN A 498 7.70 -14.52 16.17
CA ASN A 498 7.68 -13.32 17.02
C ASN A 498 8.78 -13.43 18.10
N ALA A 499 8.89 -12.40 18.93
CA ALA A 499 9.90 -12.35 19.99
C ALA A 499 9.81 -13.54 20.96
N GLN A 500 8.59 -13.96 21.33
CA GLN A 500 8.39 -15.11 22.23
C GLN A 500 8.89 -16.41 21.62
N ARG A 501 8.60 -16.65 20.33
CA ARG A 501 9.05 -17.85 19.61
C ARG A 501 10.57 -17.88 19.43
N LEU A 502 11.21 -16.73 19.22
CA LEU A 502 12.67 -16.62 19.18
C LEU A 502 13.30 -16.92 20.55
N ALA A 503 12.73 -16.35 21.62
CA ALA A 503 13.20 -16.58 22.99
C ALA A 503 13.08 -18.05 23.44
N ALA A 504 12.07 -18.78 22.93
CA ALA A 504 11.93 -20.21 23.17
C ALA A 504 13.06 -21.07 22.54
N GLY A 505 13.84 -20.51 21.62
CA GLY A 505 14.99 -21.15 20.99
C GLY A 505 14.65 -21.90 19.71
N LEU A 506 15.16 -21.39 18.58
CA LEU A 506 15.04 -22.02 17.28
C LEU A 506 16.42 -22.45 16.78
N VAL A 507 16.63 -23.76 16.61
CA VAL A 507 17.86 -24.34 16.09
C VAL A 507 17.58 -25.03 14.76
N PHE A 508 18.25 -24.56 13.72
CA PHE A 508 18.11 -25.05 12.36
C PHE A 508 19.35 -25.83 11.94
N ARG A 509 19.17 -27.08 11.52
CA ARG A 509 20.27 -27.92 11.01
C ARG A 509 20.04 -28.25 9.54
N ASN A 510 21.06 -28.03 8.72
CA ASN A 510 21.05 -28.45 7.33
C ASN A 510 21.31 -29.96 7.24
N ALA A 511 20.31 -30.73 6.83
CA ALA A 511 20.38 -32.17 6.61
C ALA A 511 20.53 -32.53 5.12
N ALA A 512 20.65 -31.55 4.22
CA ALA A 512 20.95 -31.77 2.81
C ALA A 512 22.44 -32.13 2.61
N ARG A 513 22.74 -32.74 1.45
CA ARG A 513 24.11 -33.12 1.08
C ARG A 513 25.00 -31.93 0.72
N GLY A 514 24.40 -30.80 0.36
CA GLY A 514 25.10 -29.56 -0.03
C GLY A 514 24.76 -28.39 0.88
N PRO A 515 25.40 -27.22 0.66
CA PRO A 515 25.03 -26.00 1.36
C PRO A 515 23.59 -25.59 0.99
N VAL A 516 22.89 -24.99 1.94
CA VAL A 516 21.63 -24.26 1.72
C VAL A 516 21.85 -22.80 2.08
N TRP A 517 21.15 -21.90 1.43
CA TRP A 517 21.16 -20.47 1.75
C TRP A 517 20.07 -20.20 2.77
N ARG A 518 20.44 -19.60 3.89
CA ARG A 518 19.52 -19.17 4.94
C ARG A 518 19.30 -17.66 4.80
N THR A 519 18.05 -17.25 4.69
CA THR A 519 17.68 -15.83 4.77
C THR A 519 16.96 -15.54 6.07
N THR A 520 17.34 -14.45 6.73
CA THR A 520 16.63 -13.88 7.89
C THR A 520 16.14 -12.48 7.54
N ALA A 521 14.83 -12.26 7.57
CA ALA A 521 14.21 -10.94 7.39
C ALA A 521 13.50 -10.52 8.68
N LEU A 522 13.97 -9.44 9.30
CA LEU A 522 13.41 -8.86 10.52
C LEU A 522 12.60 -7.63 10.14
N THR A 523 11.30 -7.63 10.41
CA THR A 523 10.39 -6.55 10.01
C THR A 523 9.58 -6.05 11.19
N GLY A 524 9.54 -4.73 11.36
CA GLY A 524 8.69 -4.09 12.36
C GLY A 524 8.90 -2.59 12.43
N ALA A 525 7.99 -1.90 13.13
CA ALA A 525 8.24 -0.52 13.52
C ALA A 525 9.33 -0.49 14.60
N PRO A 526 10.35 0.36 14.47
CA PRO A 526 11.42 0.45 15.45
C PRO A 526 10.94 1.10 16.76
N LEU A 527 11.60 0.79 17.87
CA LEU A 527 11.33 1.45 19.17
C LEU A 527 11.88 2.88 19.23
N GLN A 528 13.00 3.12 18.56
CA GLN A 528 13.65 4.43 18.48
C GLN A 528 13.49 5.02 17.09
N ALA A 529 13.52 6.35 17.03
CA ALA A 529 13.48 7.07 15.76
C ALA A 529 14.68 6.64 14.90
N PRO A 530 14.42 6.12 13.68
CA PRO A 530 15.49 5.91 12.73
C PRO A 530 16.17 7.24 12.37
N PRO A 531 17.48 7.24 12.04
CA PRO A 531 18.18 8.46 11.63
C PRO A 531 17.57 9.05 10.35
N SER A 532 17.74 10.35 10.13
CA SER A 532 17.49 10.93 8.81
C SER A 532 18.38 10.28 7.75
N MET A 533 17.90 10.28 6.52
CA MET A 533 18.57 9.62 5.40
C MET A 533 18.27 10.37 4.10
N GLN A 534 19.25 10.40 3.21
CA GLN A 534 19.11 10.90 1.84
C GLN A 534 19.85 9.93 0.91
N ALA A 535 19.09 9.17 0.12
CA ALA A 535 19.63 8.25 -0.88
C ALA A 535 18.79 8.38 -2.15
N GLY A 536 19.30 9.08 -3.17
CA GLY A 536 18.57 9.36 -4.41
C GLY A 536 17.43 10.39 -4.29
N TYR A 537 17.12 10.88 -3.10
CA TYR A 537 16.23 12.01 -2.85
C TYR A 537 16.80 12.93 -1.76
N THR A 538 16.38 14.19 -1.79
CA THR A 538 16.35 15.06 -0.62
C THR A 538 14.91 15.31 -0.20
N ILE A 539 14.66 15.48 1.10
CA ILE A 539 13.37 15.90 1.63
C ILE A 539 13.57 16.82 2.83
N ASN A 540 12.74 17.85 2.90
CA ASN A 540 12.58 18.75 4.02
C ASN A 540 11.10 18.85 4.39
N LYS A 541 10.81 18.96 5.68
CA LYS A 541 9.48 19.19 6.24
C LYS A 541 9.52 20.47 7.07
N THR A 542 8.76 21.47 6.64
CA THR A 542 8.65 22.74 7.35
C THR A 542 7.19 23.02 7.67
N ILE A 543 6.94 23.52 8.88
CA ILE A 543 5.59 23.88 9.33
C ILE A 543 5.53 25.41 9.45
N TYR A 544 4.58 26.00 8.75
CA TYR A 544 4.33 27.43 8.70
C TYR A 544 3.00 27.78 9.36
N ARG A 545 2.82 29.04 9.75
CA ARG A 545 1.51 29.64 9.98
C ARG A 545 0.83 29.96 8.64
N LEU A 546 -0.47 30.25 8.66
CA LEU A 546 -1.23 30.58 7.44
C LEU A 546 -0.67 31.79 6.68
N ASP A 547 0.00 32.72 7.38
CA ASP A 547 0.62 33.91 6.80
C ASP A 547 2.00 33.65 6.16
N GLY A 548 2.50 32.41 6.19
CA GLY A 548 3.80 32.03 5.65
C GLY A 548 4.99 32.22 6.61
N THR A 549 4.76 32.68 7.85
CA THR A 549 5.81 32.72 8.88
C THR A 549 6.10 31.32 9.45
N LEU A 550 7.32 31.05 9.90
CA LEU A 550 7.66 29.77 10.53
C LEU A 550 6.84 29.56 11.81
N ALA A 551 6.24 28.38 11.95
CA ALA A 551 5.56 28.00 13.17
C ALA A 551 6.60 27.59 14.22
N ASP A 552 6.46 28.13 15.43
CA ASP A 552 7.17 27.62 16.60
C ASP A 552 6.34 26.48 17.20
N LEU A 553 6.87 25.26 17.08
CA LEU A 553 6.19 24.03 17.47
C LEU A 553 5.96 23.89 18.98
N SER A 554 6.51 24.80 19.79
CA SER A 554 6.29 24.88 21.23
C SER A 554 5.16 25.85 21.62
N SER A 555 4.70 26.70 20.70
CA SER A 555 3.71 27.76 20.97
C SER A 555 2.40 27.63 20.17
N ILE A 556 2.19 26.52 19.47
CA ILE A 556 0.93 26.22 18.78
C ILE A 556 -0.19 26.06 19.82
N ARG A 557 -1.35 26.66 19.57
CA ARG A 557 -2.52 26.57 20.44
C ARG A 557 -3.65 25.79 19.77
N GLN A 558 -4.52 25.21 20.59
CA GLN A 558 -5.73 24.57 20.13
C GLN A 558 -6.57 25.55 19.27
N GLY A 559 -6.95 25.08 18.09
CA GLY A 559 -7.69 25.84 17.09
C GLY A 559 -6.79 26.47 16.01
N ASP A 560 -5.49 26.61 16.25
CA ASP A 560 -4.56 27.17 15.28
C ASP A 560 -4.50 26.30 14.01
N ARG A 561 -4.31 26.98 12.88
CA ARG A 561 -4.07 26.34 11.58
C ARG A 561 -2.61 26.52 11.20
N VAL A 562 -2.02 25.43 10.76
CA VAL A 562 -0.65 25.39 10.25
C VAL A 562 -0.64 24.85 8.82
N VAL A 563 0.34 25.27 8.04
CA VAL A 563 0.60 24.76 6.70
C VAL A 563 1.86 23.90 6.77
N VAL A 564 1.72 22.60 6.52
CA VAL A 564 2.86 21.69 6.42
C VAL A 564 3.32 21.68 4.97
N VAL A 565 4.59 21.97 4.73
CA VAL A 565 5.22 21.97 3.41
C VAL A 565 6.32 20.92 3.39
N LEU A 566 6.19 19.98 2.46
CA LEU A 566 7.18 18.96 2.15
C LEU A 566 7.87 19.34 0.85
N SER A 567 9.18 19.50 0.86
CA SER A 567 9.93 19.95 -0.32
C SER A 567 11.23 19.20 -0.49
N GLY A 568 11.67 19.01 -1.71
CA GLY A 568 12.93 18.33 -1.99
C GLY A 568 13.20 18.24 -3.48
N GLN A 569 14.11 17.34 -3.85
CA GLN A 569 14.35 16.97 -5.24
C GLN A 569 14.92 15.53 -5.31
N PRO A 570 14.63 14.76 -6.36
CA PRO A 570 15.39 13.56 -6.65
C PRO A 570 16.84 13.92 -7.02
N GLU A 571 17.77 12.99 -6.78
CA GLU A 571 19.15 13.14 -7.23
C GLU A 571 19.27 12.89 -8.74
N GLY A 572 19.84 13.86 -9.44
CA GLY A 572 19.96 13.84 -10.89
C GLY A 572 18.65 14.18 -11.61
N ALA A 573 18.75 14.42 -12.91
CA ALA A 573 17.63 14.88 -13.73
C ALA A 573 16.73 13.72 -14.23
N ARG A 574 16.48 12.67 -13.43
CA ARG A 574 15.71 11.49 -13.88
C ARG A 574 14.23 11.61 -13.57
N ASN A 575 13.41 10.81 -14.23
CA ASN A 575 12.01 10.61 -13.84
C ASN A 575 11.94 9.55 -12.75
N PHE A 576 11.38 9.89 -11.59
CA PHE A 576 11.21 8.98 -10.47
C PHE A 576 9.72 8.78 -10.15
N PRO A 577 9.18 7.56 -10.29
CA PRO A 577 7.84 7.24 -9.80
C PRO A 577 7.88 7.27 -8.27
N THR A 578 7.39 8.36 -7.69
CA THR A 578 7.63 8.71 -6.30
C THR A 578 6.36 8.58 -5.49
N VAL A 579 6.52 8.15 -4.24
CA VAL A 579 5.50 8.28 -3.20
C VAL A 579 6.08 8.99 -1.99
N ILE A 580 5.25 9.81 -1.37
CA ILE A 580 5.55 10.55 -0.14
C ILE A 580 4.53 10.15 0.90
N VAL A 581 5.04 9.85 2.10
CA VAL A 581 4.26 9.54 3.28
C VAL A 581 4.70 10.47 4.39
N ASP A 582 3.79 11.28 4.90
CA ASP A 582 4.02 12.10 6.08
C ASP A 582 3.05 11.70 7.18
N LEU A 583 3.55 10.97 8.17
CA LEU A 583 2.78 10.58 9.34
C LEU A 583 2.52 11.82 10.21
N LEU A 584 1.27 12.00 10.63
CA LEU A 584 0.88 13.14 11.46
C LEU A 584 1.27 12.91 12.93
N PRO A 585 1.57 13.98 13.67
CA PRO A 585 1.46 13.97 15.12
C PRO A 585 -0.03 13.92 15.52
N ALA A 586 -0.39 13.15 16.54
CA ALA A 586 -1.78 12.89 16.95
C ALA A 586 -2.60 14.15 17.32
N GLY A 587 -1.94 15.25 17.67
CA GLY A 587 -2.58 16.51 17.97
C GLY A 587 -3.04 17.32 16.75
N LEU A 588 -2.57 16.99 15.55
CA LEU A 588 -2.92 17.65 14.29
C LEU A 588 -3.92 16.82 13.49
N GLU A 589 -4.87 17.49 12.84
CA GLU A 589 -5.80 16.88 11.87
C GLU A 589 -5.72 17.60 10.52
N ILE A 590 -5.63 16.86 9.41
CA ILE A 590 -5.62 17.46 8.07
C ILE A 590 -6.99 18.09 7.79
N GLU A 591 -7.00 19.37 7.40
CA GLU A 591 -8.22 20.07 6.97
C GLU A 591 -8.35 20.15 5.45
N THR A 592 -7.26 20.49 4.77
CA THR A 592 -7.28 20.79 3.34
C THR A 592 -5.97 20.39 2.70
N LEU A 593 -6.06 19.71 1.56
CA LEU A 593 -4.93 19.42 0.69
C LEU A 593 -4.73 20.60 -0.27
N LEU A 594 -3.49 21.07 -0.43
CA LEU A 594 -3.18 22.16 -1.37
C LEU A 594 -2.75 21.61 -2.72
N ASN A 595 -3.21 22.26 -3.78
CA ASN A 595 -3.02 21.91 -5.18
C ASN A 595 -2.15 22.96 -5.91
N PRO A 596 -1.70 22.70 -7.15
CA PRO A 596 -0.87 23.66 -7.91
C PRO A 596 -1.45 25.08 -8.02
N SER A 597 -2.78 25.23 -8.08
CA SER A 597 -3.45 26.54 -8.13
C SER A 597 -3.27 27.36 -6.85
N ASP A 598 -3.07 26.72 -5.71
CA ASP A 598 -2.95 27.39 -4.41
C ASP A 598 -1.60 28.08 -4.23
N GLY A 599 -0.54 27.47 -4.77
CA GLY A 599 0.82 28.01 -4.81
C GLY A 599 1.14 28.80 -6.09
N PHE A 600 0.18 28.96 -7.00
CA PHE A 600 0.41 29.61 -8.29
C PHE A 600 0.76 31.09 -8.11
N GLN A 601 1.78 31.55 -8.84
CA GLN A 601 2.13 32.95 -8.96
C GLN A 601 2.38 33.23 -10.44
N GLY A 602 1.51 34.02 -11.08
CA GLY A 602 1.67 34.32 -12.50
C GLY A 602 0.54 35.13 -13.12
N GLN A 603 0.68 35.39 -14.42
CA GLN A 603 -0.36 35.96 -15.24
C GLN A 603 -1.32 34.87 -15.71
N SER A 604 -2.62 35.11 -15.56
CA SER A 604 -3.68 34.33 -16.19
C SER A 604 -3.69 34.56 -17.70
N TYR A 605 -4.35 33.68 -18.45
CA TYR A 605 -4.46 33.77 -19.92
C TYR A 605 -5.09 35.10 -20.41
N ASP A 606 -5.85 35.77 -19.55
CA ASP A 606 -6.44 37.09 -19.78
C ASP A 606 -5.50 38.29 -19.48
N GLY A 607 -4.23 38.01 -19.14
CA GLY A 607 -3.23 39.03 -18.79
C GLY A 607 -3.30 39.54 -17.34
N THR A 608 -4.25 39.06 -16.52
CA THR A 608 -4.36 39.47 -15.11
C THR A 608 -3.39 38.69 -14.22
N THR A 609 -2.64 39.38 -13.36
CA THR A 609 -1.83 38.70 -12.32
C THR A 609 -2.78 38.13 -11.27
N ARG A 610 -2.82 36.79 -11.15
CA ARG A 610 -3.57 36.10 -10.10
C ARG A 610 -2.61 35.26 -9.30
N ASN A 611 -2.58 35.51 -8.00
CA ASN A 611 -1.81 34.72 -7.05
C ASN A 611 -2.77 33.76 -6.34
N GLY A 612 -2.37 32.50 -6.20
CA GLY A 612 -3.03 31.58 -5.31
C GLY A 612 -2.93 32.06 -3.84
N PRO A 613 -3.86 31.65 -2.97
CA PRO A 613 -3.90 32.07 -1.57
C PRO A 613 -2.62 31.73 -0.78
N PHE A 614 -1.82 30.78 -1.26
CA PHE A 614 -0.57 30.35 -0.65
C PHE A 614 0.61 30.48 -1.63
N SER A 615 0.62 31.53 -2.47
CA SER A 615 1.67 31.75 -3.46
C SER A 615 3.08 31.86 -2.87
N TRP A 616 3.21 32.18 -1.57
CA TRP A 616 4.49 32.18 -0.85
C TRP A 616 5.13 30.79 -0.72
N ILE A 617 4.37 29.70 -0.87
CA ILE A 617 4.90 28.32 -0.97
C ILE A 617 5.69 28.12 -2.28
N GLY A 618 5.32 28.87 -3.33
CA GLY A 618 5.75 28.66 -4.70
C GLY A 618 5.04 27.49 -5.38
N SER A 619 5.54 27.07 -6.53
CA SER A 619 4.91 26.02 -7.36
C SER A 619 4.75 24.70 -6.61
N ILE A 620 3.51 24.37 -6.26
CA ILE A 620 3.12 23.07 -5.70
C ILE A 620 3.06 22.03 -6.83
N THR A 621 3.60 20.84 -6.56
CA THR A 621 3.71 19.74 -7.51
C THR A 621 2.35 19.10 -7.76
N TYR A 622 2.03 18.84 -9.03
CA TYR A 622 0.85 18.07 -9.41
C TYR A 622 1.00 16.60 -8.98
N THR A 623 -0.05 16.05 -8.38
CA THR A 623 -0.12 14.67 -7.90
C THR A 623 -0.93 13.80 -8.86
N GLN A 624 -0.49 12.56 -9.06
CA GLN A 624 -1.32 11.52 -9.65
C GLN A 624 -2.36 11.01 -8.65
N VAL A 625 -1.97 10.94 -7.37
CA VAL A 625 -2.82 10.58 -6.23
C VAL A 625 -2.44 11.42 -5.02
N GLN A 626 -3.43 11.82 -4.24
CA GLN A 626 -3.24 12.49 -2.96
C GLN A 626 -4.32 12.03 -1.98
N GLU A 627 -3.93 11.63 -0.78
CA GLU A 627 -4.84 11.12 0.25
C GLU A 627 -4.63 11.86 1.58
N SER A 628 -5.72 12.28 2.20
CA SER A 628 -5.76 12.69 3.60
C SER A 628 -6.39 11.58 4.44
N ARG A 629 -5.54 10.85 5.16
CA ARG A 629 -5.97 9.86 6.16
C ARG A 629 -5.90 10.48 7.56
N ASP A 630 -6.53 9.84 8.53
CA ASP A 630 -6.54 10.33 9.93
C ASP A 630 -5.14 10.50 10.52
N ASP A 631 -4.21 9.62 10.16
CA ASP A 631 -2.86 9.55 10.74
C ASP A 631 -1.74 9.94 9.79
N ARG A 632 -2.04 10.26 8.52
CA ARG A 632 -1.02 10.55 7.52
C ARG A 632 -1.53 11.28 6.29
N PHE A 633 -0.61 12.01 5.67
CA PHE A 633 -0.70 12.50 4.31
C PHE A 633 0.05 11.53 3.37
N VAL A 634 -0.55 11.20 2.22
CA VAL A 634 0.10 10.43 1.17
C VAL A 634 -0.04 11.14 -0.17
N ALA A 635 1.04 11.21 -0.95
CA ALA A 635 1.02 11.75 -2.30
C ALA A 635 1.91 10.93 -3.23
N SER A 636 1.51 10.80 -4.50
CA SER A 636 2.34 10.17 -5.53
C SER A 636 2.40 11.01 -6.79
N ALA A 637 3.59 11.06 -7.40
CA ALA A 637 3.83 11.71 -8.68
C ALA A 637 5.10 11.17 -9.35
N ASN A 638 5.20 11.38 -10.67
CA ASN A 638 6.44 11.21 -11.41
C ASN A 638 7.30 12.47 -11.28
N LEU A 639 8.31 12.43 -10.40
CA LEU A 639 9.17 13.58 -10.09
C LEU A 639 10.35 13.67 -11.04
N ARG A 640 10.67 14.90 -11.48
CA ARG A 640 11.74 15.20 -12.45
C ARG A 640 12.76 16.23 -11.97
N GLY A 641 12.49 16.84 -10.82
CA GLY A 641 13.25 17.96 -10.28
C GLY A 641 12.65 18.40 -8.95
N GLN A 642 12.82 19.67 -8.60
CA GLN A 642 12.28 20.21 -7.35
C GLN A 642 10.78 19.95 -7.23
N TYR A 643 10.38 19.51 -6.05
CA TYR A 643 8.99 19.24 -5.72
C TYR A 643 8.59 19.96 -4.45
N ARG A 644 7.30 20.28 -4.36
CA ARG A 644 6.65 20.80 -3.16
C ARG A 644 5.25 20.20 -3.03
N TYR A 645 4.94 19.66 -1.87
CA TYR A 645 3.60 19.27 -1.47
C TYR A 645 3.22 20.06 -0.23
N ALA A 646 1.95 20.42 -0.12
CA ALA A 646 1.49 21.15 1.05
C ALA A 646 0.08 20.76 1.45
N TYR A 647 -0.19 20.84 2.74
CA TYR A 647 -1.52 20.65 3.30
C TYR A 647 -1.70 21.50 4.55
N ILE A 648 -2.95 21.90 4.81
CA ILE A 648 -3.34 22.62 6.02
C ILE A 648 -3.75 21.59 7.06
N ALA A 649 -3.22 21.73 8.26
CA ALA A 649 -3.63 20.97 9.43
C ALA A 649 -4.09 21.90 10.55
N ARG A 650 -5.06 21.45 11.34
CA ARG A 650 -5.53 22.14 12.55
C ARG A 650 -4.95 21.47 13.78
N ALA A 651 -4.49 22.28 14.74
CA ALA A 651 -4.21 21.84 16.09
C ALA A 651 -5.51 21.61 16.87
N VAL A 652 -5.82 20.35 17.19
CA VAL A 652 -7.13 19.99 17.76
C VAL A 652 -7.04 19.64 19.24
N THR A 653 -6.13 18.74 19.63
CA THR A 653 -6.08 18.22 21.00
C THR A 653 -4.85 18.76 21.71
N PRO A 654 -4.99 19.49 22.83
CA PRO A 654 -3.84 19.95 23.61
C PRO A 654 -2.99 18.80 24.10
N GLY A 655 -1.67 18.97 24.15
CA GLY A 655 -0.76 17.89 24.51
C GLY A 655 0.64 18.06 23.96
N ARG A 656 1.47 17.04 24.21
CA ARG A 656 2.81 16.88 23.65
C ARG A 656 2.83 15.60 22.83
N TYR A 657 3.20 15.73 21.56
CA TYR A 657 3.15 14.64 20.60
C TYR A 657 4.48 14.43 19.90
N THR A 658 4.79 13.19 19.58
CA THR A 658 5.87 12.86 18.66
C THR A 658 5.54 13.47 17.29
N LEU A 659 6.49 14.20 16.69
CA LEU A 659 6.41 14.66 15.30
C LEU A 659 7.15 13.64 14.43
N PRO A 660 6.45 12.78 13.67
CA PRO A 660 7.10 11.81 12.82
C PRO A 660 7.90 12.47 11.69
N ALA A 661 8.88 11.73 11.20
CA ALA A 661 9.60 12.10 9.99
C ALA A 661 8.70 11.97 8.76
N ALA A 662 8.86 12.88 7.80
CA ALA A 662 8.34 12.68 6.46
C ALA A 662 9.28 11.75 5.68
N GLN A 663 8.72 10.92 4.81
CA GLN A 663 9.46 10.00 3.96
C GLN A 663 9.05 10.19 2.50
N VAL A 664 10.04 10.19 1.61
CA VAL A 664 9.89 10.12 0.15
C VAL A 664 10.63 8.88 -0.33
N GLU A 665 10.06 8.12 -1.26
CA GLU A 665 10.72 6.95 -1.83
C GLU A 665 10.29 6.67 -3.26
N ASP A 666 11.17 5.99 -3.99
CA ASP A 666 10.88 5.41 -5.29
C ASP A 666 9.95 4.19 -5.09
N MET A 667 8.81 4.20 -5.78
CA MET A 667 7.77 3.17 -5.70
C MET A 667 8.21 1.76 -6.12
N TYR A 668 9.40 1.62 -6.69
CA TYR A 668 9.91 0.33 -7.12
C TYR A 668 11.32 0.08 -6.59
N ARG A 669 12.00 1.03 -5.93
CA ARG A 669 13.35 0.85 -5.40
C ARG A 669 13.43 1.27 -3.94
N PRO A 670 13.20 0.33 -2.99
CA PRO A 670 13.14 0.65 -1.56
C PRO A 670 14.39 1.34 -0.99
N GLY A 671 15.56 1.11 -1.58
CA GLY A 671 16.82 1.77 -1.18
C GLY A 671 16.98 3.21 -1.69
N VAL A 672 16.09 3.68 -2.57
CA VAL A 672 16.09 5.03 -3.13
C VAL A 672 15.00 5.83 -2.41
N MET A 673 15.39 6.43 -1.29
CA MET A 673 14.49 7.14 -0.39
C MET A 673 15.19 8.27 0.37
N ALA A 674 14.40 9.19 0.90
CA ALA A 674 14.85 10.13 1.91
C ALA A 674 13.84 10.25 3.04
N ARG A 675 14.34 10.57 4.23
CA ARG A 675 13.54 10.75 5.44
C ARG A 675 14.11 11.89 6.28
N THR A 676 13.23 12.75 6.78
CA THR A 676 13.61 13.85 7.68
C THR A 676 13.95 13.34 9.09
N ASP A 677 14.44 14.22 9.96
CA ASP A 677 14.49 13.92 11.39
C ASP A 677 13.09 13.85 12.00
N THR A 678 12.97 13.15 13.12
CA THR A 678 11.77 13.16 13.98
C THR A 678 11.89 14.26 15.02
N GLY A 679 10.77 14.86 15.41
CA GLY A 679 10.74 15.93 16.40
C GLY A 679 9.65 15.76 17.46
N THR A 680 9.26 16.86 18.08
CA THR A 680 8.13 16.95 19.01
C THR A 680 7.33 18.21 18.67
N ILE A 681 6.01 18.13 18.84
CA ILE A 681 5.10 19.27 18.76
C ILE A 681 4.30 19.38 20.05
N VAL A 682 4.11 20.61 20.53
CA VAL A 682 3.29 20.92 21.70
C VAL A 682 2.11 21.76 21.25
N ILE A 683 0.91 21.35 21.68
CA ILE A 683 -0.33 22.08 21.48
C ILE A 683 -0.82 22.54 22.84
N ALA A 684 -0.79 23.84 23.09
CA ALA A 684 -1.32 24.42 24.31
C ALA A 684 -2.87 24.52 24.23
N PRO A 685 -3.57 24.44 25.37
CA PRO A 685 -5.00 24.75 25.42
C PRO A 685 -5.31 26.15 24.87
N ARG A 686 -6.53 26.36 24.39
CA ARG A 686 -7.01 27.69 24.04
C ARG A 686 -7.06 28.53 25.32
N GLY A 687 -6.37 29.67 25.31
CA GLY A 687 -6.31 30.61 26.43
C GLY A 687 -7.61 31.37 26.64
#